data_AF-A0A5B9P326-F1
#
_entry.id   AF-A0A5B9P326-F1
#
_cell.length_a   1.000
_cell.length_b   1.000
_cell.length_c   1.000
_cell.angle_alpha   90.00
_cell.angle_beta   90.00
_cell.angle_gamma   90.00
#
_symmetry.space_group_name_H-M   'P 1'
#
loop_
_entity.id
_entity.type
_entity.pdbx_description
1 polymer ?
#
loop_
_entity_poly.entity_id
_entity_poly.type
_entity_poly.pdbx_seq_one_letter_code
_entity_poly.pdbx_strand_id
1 'polypeptide(L)'
;MHSRPANFTRTTKISQLLALFVLIGLLGHVDRSDAQIMRSPNSAQASEQPKSKWPPAIQLLKELTAFEEFELTKAWAVRTKELAEYLCDETEVTSEEAVEALMALNQQRQAVTPLIQQISISQPSGGLNVEAAELVSELQRFQYRLGRRIEVWAGVIDHAKAVASKKITPVRTVSLSSLPENLDELLQKQIPNNTGWQEYLAWDALVEAASVSNMDKNARRDLREASQKFLARYHSPSLTDAQRDLFQPFFAPEILTAIRDAASDEVDHTMLMKLIEMMEQKHSGKYATYLNNEYQNLLWSEDPVANELAATIDSHWRNANFRIAINQRMLNQMLPQVPAMTEPVSERIQGAKVSGQSLIENQLRIALIPNPNEISLGIETIGHVTSETVAKRSGFIFENRGLADFKVFQKLAFSRTGVTSEEAQATSTARQRLTGLRGSYDRVPLVGWLTRKIAKQKAEEQTPEALKLTKHRVETGAKQRVEQEVNDLVQQLRKGIHEVVLSRLISMDLEPETVQLSTSNQRIVGRYRVAGRDQMAAWQPRPTDFESDLLTVQFHQSALNNLIERFGINGKKFDAITLGQHIEKITGIPYESKNTEAEATFQFEKYDGVRVDFEDGIASVTFSFRRFQIGNGRPWKKIKVTTSFVPKYIGTRVVLDRVNLSEVVSEGSDLRLADQIAIRGAFKVILDRQYAFDLLPAAVREKVPGLALGIGRLSLAEGWCGVALDNASNLNQPVPIVAPEEVVPGSWSDQLGSFQPEASRVETPRTARRLKY
;
A
#
# COMPACT_ATOMS: atom_id res chain seq x y z
N MET A 1 32.49 44.42 -24.33
CA MET A 1 32.96 43.41 -23.36
C MET A 1 32.10 42.16 -23.52
N HIS A 2 32.69 40.96 -23.51
CA HIS A 2 31.93 39.70 -23.67
C HIS A 2 31.69 39.02 -22.33
N SER A 3 30.42 38.84 -21.95
CA SER A 3 30.02 37.83 -20.97
C SER A 3 29.96 36.47 -21.67
N ARG A 4 30.83 35.53 -21.28
CA ARG A 4 30.76 34.14 -21.75
C ARG A 4 29.50 33.47 -21.18
N PRO A 5 28.81 32.57 -21.92
CA PRO A 5 27.86 31.66 -21.30
C PRO A 5 28.61 30.74 -20.31
N ALA A 6 28.00 30.46 -19.16
CA ALA A 6 28.56 29.53 -18.19
C ALA A 6 28.39 28.08 -18.67
N ASN A 7 29.49 27.34 -18.80
CA ASN A 7 29.46 25.92 -19.19
C ASN A 7 28.95 25.06 -18.02
N PHE A 8 27.63 24.82 -17.99
CA PHE A 8 27.00 23.84 -17.09
C PHE A 8 27.36 22.40 -17.51
N THR A 9 28.58 21.97 -17.18
CA THR A 9 29.10 20.62 -17.49
C THR A 9 29.78 19.96 -16.29
N ARG A 10 28.98 19.59 -15.29
CA ARG A 10 29.17 18.46 -14.35
C ARG A 10 27.92 18.27 -13.50
N THR A 11 27.66 17.05 -13.05
CA THR A 11 26.43 16.67 -12.32
C THR A 11 26.34 17.37 -10.97
N THR A 12 25.22 18.04 -10.69
CA THR A 12 25.05 18.90 -9.50
C THR A 12 24.71 18.07 -8.25
N LYS A 13 25.09 18.52 -7.04
CA LYS A 13 24.66 17.92 -5.73
C LYS A 13 23.17 17.61 -5.59
N ILE A 14 22.35 18.35 -6.31
CA ILE A 14 20.89 18.28 -6.32
C ILE A 14 20.41 17.05 -7.14
N SER A 15 21.23 16.50 -8.04
CA SER A 15 20.81 15.41 -8.94
C SER A 15 20.53 14.13 -8.19
N GLN A 16 21.51 13.64 -7.43
CA GLN A 16 21.40 12.49 -6.55
C GLN A 16 20.27 12.67 -5.54
N LEU A 17 19.93 13.91 -5.19
CA LEU A 17 18.89 14.27 -4.23
C LEU A 17 17.47 14.23 -4.85
N LEU A 18 17.26 14.74 -6.07
CA LEU A 18 15.96 14.57 -6.73
C LEU A 18 15.79 13.14 -7.28
N ALA A 19 16.89 12.48 -7.66
CA ALA A 19 16.94 11.04 -7.86
C ALA A 19 16.53 10.30 -6.59
N LEU A 20 16.93 10.78 -5.41
CA LEU A 20 16.53 10.21 -4.12
C LEU A 20 15.01 10.32 -3.91
N PHE A 21 14.35 11.45 -4.20
CA PHE A 21 12.88 11.51 -4.15
C PHE A 21 12.20 10.49 -5.08
N VAL A 22 12.73 10.30 -6.30
CA VAL A 22 12.18 9.33 -7.25
C VAL A 22 12.44 7.88 -6.83
N LEU A 23 13.65 7.58 -6.31
CA LEU A 23 14.03 6.23 -5.87
C LEU A 23 13.44 5.85 -4.52
N ILE A 24 13.28 6.80 -3.57
CA ILE A 24 12.65 6.52 -2.26
C ILE A 24 11.15 6.30 -2.38
N GLY A 25 10.50 6.93 -3.36
CA GLY A 25 9.14 6.55 -3.76
C GLY A 25 9.03 5.11 -4.28
N LEU A 26 10.14 4.36 -4.40
CA LEU A 26 10.18 3.02 -5.01
C LEU A 26 10.99 1.99 -4.18
N LEU A 27 11.86 2.40 -3.23
CA LEU A 27 12.77 1.58 -2.39
C LEU A 27 13.17 2.33 -1.09
N GLY A 28 13.30 1.69 0.10
CA GLY A 28 13.76 2.41 1.33
C GLY A 28 14.60 1.62 2.35
N HIS A 29 15.83 2.08 2.71
CA HIS A 29 16.80 1.52 3.72
C HIS A 29 18.06 2.43 3.94
N VAL A 30 18.58 2.84 5.12
CA VAL A 30 18.32 2.60 6.58
C VAL A 30 18.88 3.76 7.45
N ASP A 31 18.13 4.25 8.47
CA ASP A 31 18.60 4.99 9.70
C ASP A 31 18.36 6.53 9.88
N ARG A 32 18.72 7.08 11.07
CA ARG A 32 18.03 8.17 11.83
C ARG A 32 18.81 9.49 12.13
N SER A 33 18.10 10.62 12.41
CA SER A 33 17.99 11.30 13.75
C SER A 33 17.69 12.84 13.77
N ASP A 34 16.43 13.23 14.11
CA ASP A 34 15.96 14.39 14.94
C ASP A 34 15.88 15.90 14.49
N ALA A 35 14.65 16.34 14.18
CA ALA A 35 13.85 17.41 14.86
C ALA A 35 13.91 18.96 14.56
N GLN A 36 12.71 19.58 14.72
CA GLN A 36 12.30 20.99 14.99
C GLN A 36 12.44 22.17 13.95
N ILE A 37 11.62 23.27 13.94
CA ILE A 37 10.14 23.45 14.10
C ILE A 37 9.60 24.87 13.63
N MET A 38 8.30 24.98 13.24
CA MET A 38 7.42 26.21 13.13
C MET A 38 7.78 27.40 12.18
N ARG A 39 6.90 28.39 11.81
CA ARG A 39 5.41 28.63 11.84
C ARG A 39 5.02 29.56 10.64
N SER A 40 3.72 29.89 10.41
CA SER A 40 3.25 30.88 9.40
C SER A 40 1.80 31.39 9.65
N PRO A 41 1.39 32.60 9.20
CA PRO A 41 0.03 33.15 9.44
C PRO A 41 -0.88 33.37 8.20
N ASN A 42 -2.15 32.97 8.36
CA ASN A 42 -3.47 33.54 7.94
C ASN A 42 -3.78 34.19 6.57
N SER A 43 -5.09 34.21 6.30
CA SER A 43 -5.82 34.66 5.11
C SER A 43 -6.88 35.74 5.44
N ALA A 44 -7.58 36.26 4.42
CA ALA A 44 -8.75 37.15 4.56
C ALA A 44 -9.90 36.72 3.61
N GLN A 45 -11.12 37.18 3.87
CA GLN A 45 -12.37 36.72 3.23
C GLN A 45 -12.99 37.77 2.26
N ALA A 46 -13.98 37.34 1.47
CA ALA A 46 -14.93 38.19 0.73
C ALA A 46 -16.33 37.54 0.72
N SER A 47 -17.38 38.33 0.47
CA SER A 47 -18.79 38.08 0.86
C SER A 47 -19.68 37.37 -0.18
N GLU A 48 -20.98 37.27 0.13
CA GLU A 48 -21.88 36.21 -0.37
C GLU A 48 -23.17 36.67 -1.07
N GLN A 49 -23.57 35.90 -2.08
CA GLN A 49 -24.97 35.63 -2.43
C GLN A 49 -25.43 34.34 -1.70
N PRO A 50 -26.74 34.03 -1.61
CA PRO A 50 -27.20 32.72 -1.15
C PRO A 50 -26.66 31.63 -2.09
N LYS A 51 -25.63 30.91 -1.62
CA LYS A 51 -25.04 29.77 -2.33
C LYS A 51 -25.91 28.55 -2.12
N SER A 52 -26.05 27.71 -3.14
CA SER A 52 -26.46 26.32 -2.95
C SER A 52 -25.60 25.65 -1.87
N LYS A 53 -26.23 24.80 -1.05
CA LYS A 53 -25.53 24.02 -0.03
C LYS A 53 -24.93 22.73 -0.58
N TRP A 54 -25.23 22.40 -1.83
CA TRP A 54 -24.61 21.34 -2.59
C TRP A 54 -23.49 21.91 -3.49
N PRO A 55 -22.26 21.40 -3.42
CA PRO A 55 -21.20 21.82 -4.31
C PRO A 55 -21.41 21.24 -5.72
N PRO A 56 -21.05 21.98 -6.78
CA PRO A 56 -21.25 21.52 -8.16
C PRO A 56 -20.39 20.27 -8.44
N ALA A 57 -21.05 19.18 -8.85
CA ALA A 57 -20.44 17.86 -9.06
C ALA A 57 -19.63 17.75 -10.37
N ILE A 58 -18.79 18.75 -10.65
CA ILE A 58 -18.12 19.01 -11.95
C ILE A 58 -17.45 17.76 -12.54
N GLN A 59 -16.75 16.97 -11.73
CA GLN A 59 -16.09 15.75 -12.24
C GLN A 59 -17.10 14.70 -12.74
N LEU A 60 -18.21 14.46 -12.02
CA LEU A 60 -19.26 13.55 -12.48
C LEU A 60 -19.95 14.09 -13.75
N LEU A 61 -20.23 15.40 -13.81
CA LEU A 61 -20.88 16.02 -14.96
C LEU A 61 -20.01 15.96 -16.23
N LYS A 62 -18.67 16.08 -16.08
CA LYS A 62 -17.71 15.87 -17.16
C LYS A 62 -17.75 14.42 -17.67
N GLU A 63 -17.69 13.44 -16.77
CA GLU A 63 -17.72 12.02 -17.14
C GLU A 63 -19.06 11.62 -17.79
N LEU A 64 -20.18 12.10 -17.26
CA LEU A 64 -21.51 11.89 -17.84
C LEU A 64 -21.61 12.47 -19.26
N THR A 65 -21.02 13.65 -19.50
CA THR A 65 -21.01 14.25 -20.85
C THR A 65 -20.26 13.37 -21.86
N ALA A 66 -19.20 12.66 -21.47
CA ALA A 66 -18.54 11.69 -22.35
C ALA A 66 -19.42 10.45 -22.65
N PHE A 67 -20.25 10.02 -21.70
CA PHE A 67 -21.21 8.93 -21.93
C PHE A 67 -22.44 9.35 -22.78
N GLU A 68 -22.61 10.64 -23.11
CA GLU A 68 -23.62 11.12 -24.08
C GLU A 68 -23.23 10.85 -25.54
N GLU A 69 -21.94 10.62 -25.82
CA GLU A 69 -21.42 10.37 -27.17
C GLU A 69 -21.78 8.97 -27.69
N PHE A 70 -22.00 7.99 -26.80
CA PHE A 70 -22.33 6.61 -27.15
C PHE A 70 -23.85 6.37 -27.04
N GLU A 71 -24.51 6.04 -28.16
CA GLU A 71 -25.97 5.88 -28.24
C GLU A 71 -26.56 4.85 -27.22
N LEU A 72 -25.79 3.83 -26.82
CA LEU A 72 -26.23 2.85 -25.81
C LEU A 72 -26.28 3.40 -24.38
N THR A 73 -25.48 4.42 -24.04
CA THR A 73 -25.43 5.02 -22.69
C THR A 73 -26.14 6.37 -22.62
N LYS A 74 -26.26 7.07 -23.74
CA LYS A 74 -26.77 8.44 -23.89
C LYS A 74 -28.02 8.77 -23.07
N ALA A 75 -29.10 7.97 -23.18
CA ALA A 75 -30.35 8.23 -22.46
C ALA A 75 -30.19 8.13 -20.92
N TRP A 76 -29.35 7.21 -20.45
CA TRP A 76 -29.00 7.07 -19.04
C TRP A 76 -28.05 8.19 -18.57
N ALA A 77 -27.09 8.57 -19.42
CA ALA A 77 -26.12 9.63 -19.12
C ALA A 77 -26.82 10.98 -18.91
N VAL A 78 -27.68 11.39 -19.86
CA VAL A 78 -28.52 12.59 -19.74
C VAL A 78 -29.38 12.54 -18.48
N ARG A 79 -30.09 11.45 -18.21
CA ARG A 79 -30.96 11.37 -17.01
C ARG A 79 -30.19 11.41 -15.69
N THR A 80 -28.99 10.83 -15.66
CA THR A 80 -28.11 10.88 -14.48
C THR A 80 -27.52 12.27 -14.28
N LYS A 81 -27.24 12.99 -15.38
CA LYS A 81 -26.76 14.37 -15.39
C LYS A 81 -27.81 15.35 -14.90
N GLU A 82 -29.05 15.28 -15.42
CA GLU A 82 -30.21 16.06 -14.94
C GLU A 82 -30.38 15.95 -13.42
N LEU A 83 -30.30 14.74 -12.87
CA LEU A 83 -30.45 14.49 -11.43
C LEU A 83 -29.27 15.01 -10.60
N ALA A 84 -28.05 14.97 -11.15
CA ALA A 84 -26.86 15.51 -10.49
C ALA A 84 -26.82 17.06 -10.55
N GLU A 85 -27.27 17.67 -11.65
CA GLU A 85 -27.43 19.12 -11.79
C GLU A 85 -28.55 19.63 -10.88
N TYR A 86 -29.71 18.94 -10.83
CA TYR A 86 -30.80 19.25 -9.92
C TYR A 86 -30.34 19.32 -8.45
N LEU A 87 -29.60 18.31 -7.97
CA LEU A 87 -29.02 18.35 -6.62
C LEU A 87 -28.08 19.54 -6.40
N CYS A 88 -27.36 20.00 -7.43
CA CYS A 88 -26.45 21.14 -7.29
C CYS A 88 -27.16 22.48 -7.11
N ASP A 89 -28.43 22.61 -7.52
CA ASP A 89 -29.24 23.82 -7.37
C ASP A 89 -30.05 23.86 -6.05
N GLU A 90 -30.15 22.76 -5.31
CA GLU A 90 -30.89 22.66 -4.05
C GLU A 90 -30.34 23.58 -2.94
N THR A 91 -31.22 24.37 -2.33
CA THR A 91 -30.82 25.38 -1.33
C THR A 91 -30.62 24.81 0.07
N GLU A 92 -31.19 23.64 0.36
CA GLU A 92 -30.99 22.91 1.59
C GLU A 92 -30.44 21.50 1.31
N VAL A 93 -29.65 20.98 2.26
CA VAL A 93 -29.13 19.61 2.18
C VAL A 93 -30.25 18.60 2.45
N THR A 94 -31.25 18.99 3.24
CA THR A 94 -32.24 18.08 3.84
C THR A 94 -33.66 18.21 3.27
N SER A 95 -33.84 18.90 2.13
CA SER A 95 -35.13 18.98 1.43
C SER A 95 -35.64 17.59 1.02
N GLU A 96 -36.96 17.43 0.88
CA GLU A 96 -37.56 16.15 0.46
C GLU A 96 -37.16 15.86 -1.00
N GLU A 97 -37.11 16.91 -1.81
CA GLU A 97 -36.65 16.95 -3.19
C GLU A 97 -35.20 16.47 -3.35
N ALA A 98 -34.27 16.89 -2.48
CA ALA A 98 -32.90 16.41 -2.49
C ALA A 98 -32.80 14.91 -2.11
N VAL A 99 -33.65 14.44 -1.19
CA VAL A 99 -33.73 13.01 -0.83
C VAL A 99 -34.24 12.19 -2.01
N GLU A 100 -35.30 12.63 -2.69
CA GLU A 100 -35.83 11.94 -3.87
C GLU A 100 -34.83 11.91 -5.04
N ALA A 101 -34.17 13.03 -5.32
CA ALA A 101 -33.15 13.11 -6.36
C ALA A 101 -31.95 12.20 -6.07
N LEU A 102 -31.50 12.12 -4.81
CA LEU A 102 -30.44 11.20 -4.39
C LEU A 102 -30.86 9.72 -4.51
N MET A 103 -32.10 9.39 -4.14
CA MET A 103 -32.65 8.04 -4.35
C MET A 103 -32.72 7.68 -5.85
N ALA A 104 -33.11 8.62 -6.70
CA ALA A 104 -33.13 8.44 -8.15
C ALA A 104 -31.72 8.25 -8.74
N LEU A 105 -30.70 8.97 -8.26
CA LEU A 105 -29.29 8.73 -8.64
C LEU A 105 -28.82 7.32 -8.24
N ASN A 106 -29.23 6.80 -7.09
CA ASN A 106 -28.87 5.43 -6.69
C ASN A 106 -29.52 4.38 -7.62
N GLN A 107 -30.72 4.64 -8.13
CA GLN A 107 -31.34 3.81 -9.17
C GLN A 107 -30.55 3.90 -10.49
N GLN A 108 -30.13 5.10 -10.92
CA GLN A 108 -29.28 5.25 -12.12
C GLN A 108 -27.93 4.55 -11.97
N ARG A 109 -27.32 4.55 -10.77
CA ARG A 109 -26.12 3.76 -10.48
C ARG A 109 -26.35 2.25 -10.66
N GLN A 110 -27.49 1.73 -10.21
CA GLN A 110 -27.84 0.32 -10.37
C GLN A 110 -28.10 -0.03 -11.86
N ALA A 111 -28.65 0.90 -12.64
CA ALA A 111 -28.89 0.73 -14.07
C ALA A 111 -27.62 0.56 -14.93
N VAL A 112 -26.42 0.92 -14.42
CA VAL A 112 -25.15 0.69 -15.14
C VAL A 112 -24.87 -0.80 -15.35
N THR A 113 -25.28 -1.67 -14.43
CA THR A 113 -25.06 -3.13 -14.53
C THR A 113 -25.76 -3.76 -15.75
N PRO A 114 -27.08 -3.56 -16.00
CA PRO A 114 -27.71 -4.04 -17.22
C PRO A 114 -27.21 -3.34 -18.49
N LEU A 115 -26.76 -2.08 -18.44
CA LEU A 115 -26.12 -1.43 -19.60
C LEU A 115 -24.81 -2.13 -20.00
N ILE A 116 -23.95 -2.47 -19.04
CA ILE A 116 -22.73 -3.27 -19.27
C ILE A 116 -23.08 -4.64 -19.89
N GLN A 117 -24.15 -5.28 -19.41
CA GLN A 117 -24.62 -6.55 -19.98
C GLN A 117 -25.11 -6.39 -21.43
N GLN A 118 -25.87 -5.35 -21.74
CA GLN A 118 -26.33 -5.05 -23.10
C GLN A 118 -25.15 -4.81 -24.04
N ILE A 119 -24.20 -3.94 -23.68
CA ILE A 119 -22.97 -3.67 -24.45
C ILE A 119 -22.20 -4.97 -24.71
N SER A 120 -22.13 -5.87 -23.72
CA SER A 120 -21.45 -7.16 -23.84
C SER A 120 -22.18 -8.17 -24.74
N ILE A 121 -23.51 -8.12 -24.79
CA ILE A 121 -24.34 -9.01 -25.62
C ILE A 121 -24.44 -8.52 -27.07
N SER A 122 -24.31 -7.21 -27.30
CA SER A 122 -24.34 -6.60 -28.64
C SER A 122 -23.08 -6.83 -29.49
N GLN A 123 -22.02 -7.44 -28.93
CA GLN A 123 -20.79 -7.74 -29.67
C GLN A 123 -20.85 -9.12 -30.36
N PRO A 124 -20.25 -9.29 -31.56
CA PRO A 124 -20.23 -10.56 -32.26
C PRO A 124 -19.39 -11.63 -31.53
N SER A 125 -19.59 -12.89 -31.91
CA SER A 125 -19.01 -14.10 -31.26
C SER A 125 -17.48 -14.22 -31.37
N GLY A 126 -16.74 -13.35 -30.70
CA GLY A 126 -15.28 -13.36 -30.59
C GLY A 126 -14.72 -12.69 -29.32
N GLY A 127 -15.56 -11.99 -28.55
CA GLY A 127 -15.17 -11.18 -27.39
C GLY A 127 -15.62 -9.72 -27.56
N LEU A 128 -15.35 -8.88 -26.56
CA LEU A 128 -15.50 -7.44 -26.71
C LEU A 128 -14.45 -6.91 -27.71
N ASN A 129 -14.83 -5.97 -28.59
CA ASN A 129 -13.83 -5.14 -29.27
C ASN A 129 -13.17 -4.18 -28.25
N VAL A 130 -12.07 -3.52 -28.64
CA VAL A 130 -11.29 -2.67 -27.72
C VAL A 130 -12.15 -1.53 -27.16
N GLU A 131 -12.86 -0.80 -28.03
CA GLU A 131 -13.74 0.31 -27.66
C GLU A 131 -14.84 -0.10 -26.67
N ALA A 132 -15.51 -1.24 -26.88
CA ALA A 132 -16.53 -1.72 -25.94
C ALA A 132 -15.93 -2.25 -24.63
N ALA A 133 -14.70 -2.79 -24.64
CA ALA A 133 -14.00 -3.19 -23.43
C ALA A 133 -13.58 -1.96 -22.58
N GLU A 134 -13.16 -0.88 -23.24
CA GLU A 134 -12.82 0.40 -22.60
C GLU A 134 -14.08 1.09 -22.06
N LEU A 135 -15.15 1.19 -22.85
CA LEU A 135 -16.45 1.72 -22.41
C LEU A 135 -17.03 0.92 -21.23
N VAL A 136 -16.96 -0.42 -21.24
CA VAL A 136 -17.36 -1.25 -20.11
C VAL A 136 -16.47 -0.99 -18.89
N SER A 137 -15.16 -0.77 -19.06
CA SER A 137 -14.27 -0.41 -17.95
C SER A 137 -14.64 0.94 -17.35
N GLU A 138 -14.86 1.98 -18.16
CA GLU A 138 -15.23 3.30 -17.65
C GLU A 138 -16.63 3.33 -17.03
N LEU A 139 -17.60 2.60 -17.56
CA LEU A 139 -18.90 2.43 -16.89
C LEU A 139 -18.77 1.78 -15.51
N GLN A 140 -17.92 0.77 -15.35
CA GLN A 140 -17.64 0.16 -14.04
C GLN A 140 -16.94 1.14 -13.08
N ARG A 141 -15.98 1.92 -13.57
CA ARG A 141 -15.29 2.94 -12.78
C ARG A 141 -16.23 4.07 -12.38
N PHE A 142 -17.09 4.54 -13.29
CA PHE A 142 -18.12 5.54 -13.01
C PHE A 142 -19.15 5.02 -11.99
N GLN A 143 -19.64 3.79 -12.14
CA GLN A 143 -20.58 3.17 -11.18
C GLN A 143 -19.99 3.17 -9.76
N TYR A 144 -18.69 2.90 -9.63
CA TYR A 144 -17.96 3.03 -8.38
C TYR A 144 -17.84 4.50 -7.92
N ARG A 145 -17.33 5.41 -8.77
CA ARG A 145 -17.17 6.85 -8.46
C ARG A 145 -18.48 7.49 -7.99
N LEU A 146 -19.59 7.25 -8.69
CA LEU A 146 -20.94 7.72 -8.32
C LEU A 146 -21.43 7.11 -7.00
N GLY A 147 -21.21 5.81 -6.77
CA GLY A 147 -21.61 5.14 -5.53
C GLY A 147 -21.00 5.75 -4.28
N ARG A 148 -19.69 5.99 -4.29
CA ARG A 148 -18.98 6.62 -3.16
C ARG A 148 -19.57 7.98 -2.78
N ARG A 149 -19.93 8.78 -3.79
CA ARG A 149 -20.55 10.10 -3.57
C ARG A 149 -21.96 9.99 -3.02
N ILE A 150 -22.81 9.14 -3.60
CA ILE A 150 -24.18 8.90 -3.11
C ILE A 150 -24.17 8.47 -1.64
N GLU A 151 -23.26 7.60 -1.25
CA GLU A 151 -23.16 7.08 0.12
C GLU A 151 -22.73 8.18 1.12
N VAL A 152 -21.79 9.07 0.76
CA VAL A 152 -21.48 10.27 1.58
C VAL A 152 -22.62 11.28 1.58
N TRP A 153 -23.26 11.52 0.45
CA TRP A 153 -24.40 12.45 0.34
C TRP A 153 -25.56 12.00 1.23
N ALA A 154 -25.85 10.69 1.30
CA ALA A 154 -26.83 10.14 2.24
C ALA A 154 -26.42 10.36 3.71
N GLY A 155 -25.20 9.96 4.09
CA GLY A 155 -24.71 10.17 5.47
C GLY A 155 -24.63 11.64 5.88
N VAL A 156 -24.41 12.56 4.93
CA VAL A 156 -24.48 14.02 5.12
C VAL A 156 -25.92 14.49 5.40
N ILE A 157 -26.92 13.97 4.68
CA ILE A 157 -28.34 14.25 4.94
C ILE A 157 -28.74 13.74 6.33
N ASP A 158 -28.34 12.51 6.67
CA ASP A 158 -28.74 11.88 7.93
C ASP A 158 -28.05 12.54 9.13
N HIS A 159 -26.76 12.90 9.02
CA HIS A 159 -26.07 13.69 10.04
C HIS A 159 -26.68 15.09 10.19
N ALA A 160 -27.04 15.77 9.09
CA ALA A 160 -27.72 17.07 9.15
C ALA A 160 -29.09 16.98 9.86
N LYS A 161 -29.88 15.92 9.60
CA LYS A 161 -31.15 15.64 10.30
C LYS A 161 -30.93 15.29 11.78
N ALA A 162 -29.87 14.55 12.11
CA ALA A 162 -29.49 14.25 13.50
C ALA A 162 -29.08 15.51 14.28
N VAL A 163 -28.29 16.40 13.67
CA VAL A 163 -27.93 17.71 14.25
C VAL A 163 -29.17 18.59 14.45
N ALA A 164 -30.05 18.70 13.45
CA ALA A 164 -31.26 19.53 13.51
C ALA A 164 -32.28 19.05 14.58
N SER A 165 -32.29 17.76 14.92
CA SER A 165 -33.19 17.19 15.92
C SER A 165 -32.61 17.16 17.35
N LYS A 166 -31.32 17.43 17.53
CA LYS A 166 -30.65 17.41 18.83
C LYS A 166 -30.95 18.64 19.69
N LYS A 167 -31.59 18.41 20.84
CA LYS A 167 -31.59 19.37 21.95
C LYS A 167 -30.26 19.30 22.69
N ILE A 168 -29.41 20.31 22.49
CA ILE A 168 -28.12 20.43 23.18
C ILE A 168 -28.36 20.41 24.69
N THR A 169 -27.94 19.31 25.33
CA THR A 169 -27.82 19.20 26.78
C THR A 169 -26.34 19.32 27.10
N PRO A 170 -25.88 20.33 27.86
CA PRO A 170 -24.46 20.53 28.09
C PRO A 170 -23.89 19.35 28.90
N VAL A 171 -23.03 18.56 28.25
CA VAL A 171 -22.23 17.52 28.91
C VAL A 171 -21.36 18.18 29.97
N ARG A 172 -21.19 17.54 31.13
CA ARG A 172 -20.29 18.03 32.18
C ARG A 172 -18.84 17.81 31.74
N THR A 173 -18.28 18.80 31.07
CA THR A 173 -16.89 18.79 30.61
C THR A 173 -15.94 18.65 31.79
N VAL A 174 -15.18 17.56 31.85
CA VAL A 174 -14.02 17.44 32.75
C VAL A 174 -12.93 18.36 32.22
N SER A 175 -12.31 19.15 33.10
CA SER A 175 -11.24 20.06 32.66
C SER A 175 -9.96 19.28 32.35
N LEU A 176 -9.52 19.32 31.08
CA LEU A 176 -8.23 18.76 30.68
C LEU A 176 -7.04 19.49 31.33
N SER A 177 -7.26 20.64 31.97
CA SER A 177 -6.24 21.33 32.77
C SER A 177 -5.83 20.58 34.05
N SER A 178 -6.44 19.44 34.38
CA SER A 178 -6.05 18.56 35.50
C SER A 178 -5.38 17.26 35.05
N LEU A 179 -4.94 17.16 33.79
CA LEU A 179 -4.13 16.04 33.33
C LEU A 179 -2.74 16.09 34.01
N PRO A 180 -2.20 14.95 34.50
CA PRO A 180 -0.91 14.92 35.19
C PRO A 180 0.28 15.19 34.25
N GLU A 181 1.26 15.96 34.72
CA GLU A 181 2.44 16.37 33.94
C GLU A 181 3.37 15.21 33.52
N ASN A 182 3.40 14.12 34.31
CA ASN A 182 4.29 12.98 34.09
C ASN A 182 3.47 11.68 34.01
N LEU A 183 3.26 11.19 32.78
CA LEU A 183 2.50 9.98 32.51
C LEU A 183 3.32 8.72 32.80
N ASP A 184 4.59 8.71 32.40
CA ASP A 184 5.47 7.53 32.56
C ASP A 184 5.72 7.22 34.05
N GLU A 185 5.88 8.23 34.91
CA GLU A 185 6.03 8.02 36.36
C GLU A 185 4.75 7.47 37.02
N LEU A 186 3.57 7.83 36.51
CA LEU A 186 2.30 7.25 36.98
C LEU A 186 2.11 5.81 36.49
N LEU A 187 2.47 5.52 35.24
CA LEU A 187 2.47 4.17 34.71
C LEU A 187 3.47 3.27 35.46
N GLN A 188 4.68 3.75 35.75
CA GLN A 188 5.69 3.00 36.53
C GLN A 188 5.23 2.61 37.93
N LYS A 189 4.44 3.46 38.60
CA LYS A 189 3.90 3.19 39.95
C LYS A 189 2.89 2.03 39.97
N GLN A 190 2.33 1.66 38.82
CA GLN A 190 1.39 0.53 38.68
C GLN A 190 2.02 -0.65 37.90
N ILE A 191 2.92 -0.37 36.96
CA ILE A 191 3.52 -1.32 36.02
C ILE A 191 5.03 -1.05 35.92
N PRO A 192 5.88 -1.79 36.68
CA PRO A 192 7.33 -1.60 36.67
C PRO A 192 7.95 -1.73 35.26
N ASN A 193 9.00 -0.95 35.00
CA ASN A 193 9.75 -0.89 33.73
C ASN A 193 8.94 -0.44 32.49
N ASN A 194 7.75 0.15 32.67
CA ASN A 194 6.94 0.67 31.58
C ASN A 194 7.34 2.13 31.27
N THR A 195 7.95 2.38 30.10
CA THR A 195 8.51 3.70 29.70
C THR A 195 8.37 3.95 28.20
N GLY A 196 8.33 5.22 27.80
CA GLY A 196 8.17 5.68 26.42
C GLY A 196 6.72 5.92 26.00
N TRP A 197 5.75 5.74 26.90
CA TRP A 197 4.33 5.93 26.57
C TRP A 197 3.94 7.42 26.58
N GLN A 198 4.59 8.23 27.40
CA GLN A 198 4.49 9.70 27.35
C GLN A 198 4.87 10.27 25.98
N GLU A 199 6.00 9.82 25.41
CA GLU A 199 6.42 10.18 24.05
C GLU A 199 5.49 9.58 22.98
N TYR A 200 5.16 8.29 23.09
CA TYR A 200 4.30 7.60 22.13
C TYR A 200 2.91 8.25 22.06
N LEU A 201 2.22 8.50 23.18
CA LEU A 201 0.90 9.15 23.17
C LEU A 201 0.96 10.66 22.87
N ALA A 202 2.17 11.23 22.67
CA ALA A 202 2.42 12.66 22.50
C ALA A 202 1.82 13.51 23.65
N TRP A 203 1.88 12.95 24.87
CA TRP A 203 1.20 13.43 26.05
C TRP A 203 1.54 14.87 26.41
N ASP A 204 2.83 15.23 26.35
CA ASP A 204 3.32 16.57 26.70
C ASP A 204 2.64 17.67 25.88
N ALA A 205 2.37 17.42 24.59
CA ALA A 205 1.68 18.36 23.72
C ALA A 205 0.19 18.50 24.06
N LEU A 206 -0.45 17.43 24.56
CA LEU A 206 -1.83 17.48 25.06
C LEU A 206 -1.90 18.26 26.38
N VAL A 207 -0.97 18.03 27.31
CA VAL A 207 -0.89 18.76 28.58
C VAL A 207 -0.55 20.23 28.35
N GLU A 208 0.44 20.55 27.48
CA GLU A 208 0.78 21.94 27.12
C GLU A 208 -0.45 22.67 26.57
N ALA A 209 -1.14 22.10 25.58
CA ALA A 209 -2.30 22.75 24.96
C ALA A 209 -3.52 22.83 25.90
N ALA A 210 -3.72 21.84 26.78
CA ALA A 210 -4.78 21.86 27.78
C ALA A 210 -4.53 22.82 28.95
N SER A 211 -3.26 23.21 29.20
CA SER A 211 -2.91 24.17 30.23
C SER A 211 -3.25 25.64 29.88
N VAL A 212 -3.52 25.93 28.60
CA VAL A 212 -3.67 27.30 28.09
C VAL A 212 -4.92 27.99 28.64
N SER A 213 -4.72 28.87 29.62
CA SER A 213 -5.82 29.49 30.38
C SER A 213 -6.68 30.50 29.60
N ASN A 214 -6.25 30.92 28.41
CA ASN A 214 -7.00 31.81 27.52
C ASN A 214 -7.22 31.14 26.16
N MET A 215 -8.40 30.53 26.00
CA MET A 215 -8.70 29.58 24.93
C MET A 215 -9.14 30.29 23.63
N ASP A 216 -8.18 30.94 22.96
CA ASP A 216 -8.32 31.64 21.67
C ASP A 216 -8.48 30.68 20.46
N LYS A 217 -8.65 31.22 19.24
CA LYS A 217 -8.83 30.40 18.03
C LYS A 217 -7.61 29.54 17.65
N ASN A 218 -6.39 29.92 18.06
CA ASN A 218 -5.20 29.09 17.86
C ASN A 218 -5.06 28.06 18.97
N ALA A 219 -5.26 28.44 20.23
CA ALA A 219 -5.23 27.53 21.37
C ALA A 219 -6.22 26.37 21.19
N ARG A 220 -7.44 26.64 20.73
CA ARG A 220 -8.43 25.59 20.41
C ARG A 220 -7.98 24.64 19.31
N ARG A 221 -7.34 25.16 18.25
CA ARG A 221 -6.81 24.34 17.16
C ARG A 221 -5.64 23.50 17.65
N ASP A 222 -4.69 24.10 18.36
CA ASP A 222 -3.48 23.41 18.84
C ASP A 222 -3.87 22.34 19.90
N LEU A 223 -4.88 22.59 20.74
CA LEU A 223 -5.51 21.59 21.61
C LEU A 223 -6.22 20.48 20.81
N ARG A 224 -6.99 20.82 19.78
CA ARG A 224 -7.65 19.81 18.93
C ARG A 224 -6.64 18.93 18.21
N GLU A 225 -5.61 19.51 17.60
CA GLU A 225 -4.53 18.77 16.94
C GLU A 225 -3.81 17.83 17.93
N ALA A 226 -3.60 18.25 19.18
CA ALA A 226 -3.02 17.41 20.23
C ALA A 226 -3.97 16.27 20.69
N SER A 227 -5.24 16.57 20.95
CA SER A 227 -6.26 15.59 21.34
C SER A 227 -6.52 14.54 20.24
N GLN A 228 -6.62 14.97 18.98
CA GLN A 228 -6.71 14.08 17.82
C GLN A 228 -5.49 13.16 17.74
N LYS A 229 -4.27 13.69 17.93
CA LYS A 229 -3.03 12.90 17.91
C LYS A 229 -2.95 11.88 19.05
N PHE A 230 -3.36 12.25 20.26
CA PHE A 230 -3.46 11.33 21.41
C PHE A 230 -4.43 10.18 21.08
N LEU A 231 -5.67 10.50 20.70
CA LEU A 231 -6.71 9.49 20.42
C LEU A 231 -6.32 8.58 19.25
N ALA A 232 -5.70 9.14 18.21
CA ALA A 232 -5.23 8.40 17.04
C ALA A 232 -4.19 7.31 17.38
N ARG A 233 -3.30 7.57 18.34
CA ARG A 233 -2.26 6.65 18.81
C ARG A 233 -2.73 5.74 19.96
N TYR A 234 -3.64 6.22 20.81
CA TYR A 234 -4.35 5.41 21.82
C TYR A 234 -5.20 4.31 21.16
N HIS A 235 -5.92 4.65 20.09
CA HIS A 235 -6.68 3.71 19.27
C HIS A 235 -5.87 3.18 18.07
N SER A 236 -4.54 3.09 18.17
CA SER A 236 -3.69 2.58 17.08
C SER A 236 -3.97 1.09 16.79
N PRO A 237 -4.09 0.68 15.51
CA PRO A 237 -4.16 -0.72 15.12
C PRO A 237 -2.82 -1.46 15.29
N SER A 238 -1.71 -0.72 15.42
CA SER A 238 -0.35 -1.26 15.61
C SER A 238 -0.11 -1.78 17.03
N LEU A 239 -0.95 -1.40 18.00
CA LEU A 239 -0.92 -1.96 19.36
C LEU A 239 -1.35 -3.44 19.35
N THR A 240 -0.71 -4.24 20.18
CA THR A 240 -1.18 -5.59 20.52
C THR A 240 -2.31 -5.53 21.54
N ASP A 241 -3.10 -6.61 21.67
CA ASP A 241 -4.19 -6.66 22.66
C ASP A 241 -3.67 -6.46 24.09
N ALA A 242 -2.54 -7.10 24.45
CA ALA A 242 -1.88 -6.89 25.74
C ALA A 242 -1.43 -5.43 25.99
N GLN A 243 -1.21 -4.62 24.95
CA GLN A 243 -0.94 -3.19 25.09
C GLN A 243 -2.24 -2.35 25.19
N ARG A 244 -3.33 -2.77 24.53
CA ARG A 244 -4.66 -2.16 24.70
C ARG A 244 -5.22 -2.42 26.10
N ASP A 245 -5.15 -3.66 26.57
CA ASP A 245 -5.60 -4.12 27.89
C ASP A 245 -4.81 -3.46 29.03
N LEU A 246 -3.54 -3.11 28.79
CA LEU A 246 -2.71 -2.32 29.70
C LEU A 246 -3.22 -0.87 29.85
N PHE A 247 -3.75 -0.28 28.78
CA PHE A 247 -4.20 1.11 28.76
C PHE A 247 -5.64 1.31 29.23
N GLN A 248 -6.54 0.38 28.92
CA GLN A 248 -7.98 0.52 29.17
C GLN A 248 -8.35 0.84 30.63
N PRO A 249 -7.66 0.33 31.67
CA PRO A 249 -7.95 0.67 33.06
C PRO A 249 -7.39 2.02 33.52
N PHE A 250 -6.44 2.61 32.80
CA PHE A 250 -5.67 3.77 33.26
C PHE A 250 -6.38 5.11 32.99
N PHE A 251 -7.01 5.24 31.83
CA PHE A 251 -7.74 6.47 31.46
C PHE A 251 -9.21 6.35 31.84
N ALA A 252 -9.64 7.13 32.83
CA ALA A 252 -11.04 7.19 33.22
C ALA A 252 -11.93 7.57 32.01
N PRO A 253 -13.11 6.93 31.82
CA PRO A 253 -13.97 7.18 30.65
C PRO A 253 -14.29 8.66 30.43
N GLU A 254 -14.48 9.42 31.52
CA GLU A 254 -14.80 10.85 31.50
C GLU A 254 -13.63 11.71 30.97
N ILE A 255 -12.39 11.26 31.16
CA ILE A 255 -11.21 11.90 30.55
C ILE A 255 -11.18 11.59 29.04
N LEU A 256 -11.46 10.35 28.63
CA LEU A 256 -11.50 10.00 27.21
C LEU A 256 -12.62 10.72 26.44
N THR A 257 -13.79 10.91 27.07
CA THR A 257 -14.86 11.79 26.55
C THR A 257 -14.40 13.25 26.47
N ALA A 258 -13.79 13.82 27.52
CA ALA A 258 -13.31 15.21 27.45
C ALA A 258 -12.21 15.43 26.39
N ILE A 259 -11.37 14.43 26.11
CA ILE A 259 -10.40 14.47 25.00
C ILE A 259 -11.11 14.35 23.63
N ARG A 260 -12.20 13.58 23.50
CA ARG A 260 -13.04 13.51 22.29
C ARG A 260 -13.78 14.82 21.99
N ASP A 261 -14.38 15.43 23.02
CA ASP A 261 -14.97 16.77 22.96
C ASP A 261 -13.93 17.79 22.45
N ALA A 262 -12.69 17.71 22.96
CA ALA A 262 -11.60 18.57 22.51
C ALA A 262 -11.03 18.20 21.13
N ALA A 263 -11.22 16.95 20.66
CA ALA A 263 -10.72 16.45 19.38
C ALA A 263 -11.70 16.70 18.20
N SER A 264 -12.94 17.11 18.48
CA SER A 264 -13.98 17.37 17.48
C SER A 264 -14.27 18.88 17.31
N ASP A 265 -15.13 19.23 16.35
CA ASP A 265 -15.61 20.59 16.07
C ASP A 265 -16.94 20.50 15.31
N GLU A 266 -17.65 21.61 15.14
CA GLU A 266 -18.83 21.66 14.25
C GLU A 266 -18.41 21.43 12.79
N VAL A 267 -19.16 20.58 12.07
CA VAL A 267 -18.85 20.18 10.69
C VAL A 267 -19.75 20.90 9.70
N ASP A 268 -19.14 21.72 8.83
CA ASP A 268 -19.81 22.34 7.68
C ASP A 268 -19.98 21.30 6.56
N HIS A 269 -21.17 20.72 6.45
CA HIS A 269 -21.54 19.73 5.43
C HIS A 269 -21.28 20.22 3.99
N THR A 270 -21.51 21.51 3.71
CA THR A 270 -21.30 22.11 2.38
C THR A 270 -19.81 22.22 2.08
N MET A 271 -18.99 22.62 3.06
CA MET A 271 -17.54 22.63 2.93
C MET A 271 -16.95 21.22 2.85
N LEU A 272 -17.46 20.25 3.62
CA LEU A 272 -17.07 18.84 3.56
C LEU A 272 -17.25 18.25 2.16
N MET A 273 -18.46 18.36 1.59
CA MET A 273 -18.73 17.88 0.23
C MET A 273 -17.86 18.62 -0.81
N LYS A 274 -17.62 19.93 -0.60
CA LYS A 274 -16.79 20.75 -1.49
C LYS A 274 -15.30 20.37 -1.41
N LEU A 275 -14.82 19.95 -0.24
CA LEU A 275 -13.46 19.45 -0.06
C LEU A 275 -13.25 18.11 -0.77
N ILE A 276 -14.27 17.25 -0.82
CA ILE A 276 -14.26 16.04 -1.67
C ILE A 276 -14.11 16.42 -3.14
N GLU A 277 -15.00 17.27 -3.69
CA GLU A 277 -14.93 17.72 -5.09
C GLU A 277 -13.58 18.37 -5.42
N MET A 278 -13.07 19.25 -4.56
CA MET A 278 -11.78 19.92 -4.77
C MET A 278 -10.57 18.97 -4.63
N MET A 279 -10.65 17.93 -3.80
CA MET A 279 -9.60 16.91 -3.72
C MET A 279 -9.60 16.02 -4.97
N GLU A 280 -10.78 15.57 -5.42
CA GLU A 280 -10.94 14.75 -6.61
C GLU A 280 -10.58 15.51 -7.90
N GLN A 281 -10.87 16.81 -8.01
CA GLN A 281 -10.47 17.61 -9.18
C GLN A 281 -8.99 18.01 -9.22
N LYS A 282 -8.40 18.35 -8.06
CA LYS A 282 -7.10 19.04 -8.00
C LYS A 282 -5.96 18.16 -7.55
N HIS A 283 -6.25 16.93 -7.09
CA HIS A 283 -5.29 15.96 -6.58
C HIS A 283 -4.21 16.66 -5.73
N SER A 284 -4.58 17.41 -4.69
CA SER A 284 -3.62 18.22 -3.92
C SER A 284 -3.68 17.90 -2.44
N GLY A 285 -2.50 17.71 -1.84
CA GLY A 285 -2.31 17.48 -0.42
C GLY A 285 -2.99 18.55 0.44
N LYS A 286 -3.05 19.81 -0.02
CA LYS A 286 -3.80 20.88 0.67
C LYS A 286 -5.28 20.53 0.90
N TYR A 287 -5.97 20.02 -0.14
CA TYR A 287 -7.38 19.65 -0.03
C TYR A 287 -7.55 18.31 0.71
N ALA A 288 -6.58 17.39 0.60
CA ALA A 288 -6.55 16.17 1.39
C ALA A 288 -6.39 16.44 2.90
N THR A 289 -5.51 17.35 3.32
CA THR A 289 -5.39 17.77 4.73
C THR A 289 -6.68 18.39 5.23
N TYR A 290 -7.30 19.29 4.45
CA TYR A 290 -8.55 19.94 4.87
C TYR A 290 -9.70 18.93 4.96
N LEU A 291 -9.85 18.03 3.98
CA LEU A 291 -10.85 16.96 4.04
C LEU A 291 -10.60 16.00 5.21
N ASN A 292 -9.33 15.71 5.51
CA ASN A 292 -8.97 14.92 6.67
C ASN A 292 -9.41 15.60 7.97
N ASN A 293 -9.25 16.91 8.11
CA ASN A 293 -9.65 17.61 9.33
C ASN A 293 -11.16 17.48 9.59
N GLU A 294 -12.00 17.63 8.57
CA GLU A 294 -13.46 17.39 8.72
C GLU A 294 -13.77 15.92 9.02
N TYR A 295 -13.05 14.98 8.40
CA TYR A 295 -13.14 13.55 8.75
C TYR A 295 -12.75 13.27 10.21
N GLN A 296 -11.71 13.92 10.75
CA GLN A 296 -11.30 13.78 12.15
C GLN A 296 -12.32 14.41 13.10
N ASN A 297 -12.93 15.55 12.73
CA ASN A 297 -14.03 16.16 13.50
C ASN A 297 -15.22 15.17 13.64
N LEU A 298 -15.57 14.47 12.56
CA LEU A 298 -16.61 13.42 12.56
C LEU A 298 -16.20 12.16 13.35
N LEU A 299 -14.95 11.69 13.18
CA LEU A 299 -14.41 10.46 13.77
C LEU A 299 -14.31 10.49 15.31
N TRP A 300 -14.10 11.66 15.90
CA TRP A 300 -13.99 11.81 17.35
C TRP A 300 -15.23 12.41 18.02
N SER A 301 -16.29 12.69 17.24
CA SER A 301 -17.59 13.08 17.78
C SER A 301 -18.20 11.95 18.61
N GLU A 302 -18.93 12.28 19.68
CA GLU A 302 -19.75 11.30 20.40
C GLU A 302 -21.07 10.96 19.66
N ASP A 303 -21.34 11.57 18.49
CA ASP A 303 -22.50 11.27 17.66
C ASP A 303 -22.32 9.98 16.84
N PRO A 304 -23.14 8.92 17.02
CA PRO A 304 -23.09 7.74 16.18
C PRO A 304 -23.27 8.04 14.68
N VAL A 305 -24.08 9.05 14.33
CA VAL A 305 -24.35 9.38 12.91
C VAL A 305 -23.16 10.10 12.27
N ALA A 306 -22.43 10.92 13.04
CA ALA A 306 -21.16 11.49 12.58
C ALA A 306 -20.11 10.40 12.37
N ASN A 307 -20.04 9.40 13.27
CA ASN A 307 -19.14 8.26 13.15
C ASN A 307 -19.47 7.37 11.94
N GLU A 308 -20.74 7.19 11.58
CA GLU A 308 -21.16 6.47 10.39
C GLU A 308 -20.76 7.22 9.10
N LEU A 309 -20.92 8.54 9.07
CA LEU A 309 -20.39 9.38 7.99
C LEU A 309 -18.85 9.34 7.91
N ALA A 310 -18.15 9.34 9.06
CA ALA A 310 -16.70 9.16 9.11
C ALA A 310 -16.26 7.80 8.55
N ALA A 311 -16.94 6.71 8.94
CA ALA A 311 -16.67 5.36 8.42
C ALA A 311 -16.90 5.28 6.91
N THR A 312 -17.93 5.96 6.40
CA THR A 312 -18.22 6.08 4.97
C THR A 312 -17.07 6.76 4.24
N ILE A 313 -16.59 7.92 4.73
CA ILE A 313 -15.43 8.63 4.17
C ILE A 313 -14.14 7.78 4.25
N ASP A 314 -13.91 7.08 5.36
CA ASP A 314 -12.73 6.21 5.55
C ASP A 314 -12.71 5.05 4.54
N SER A 315 -13.87 4.45 4.26
CA SER A 315 -14.00 3.39 3.27
C SER A 315 -13.74 3.86 1.83
N HIS A 316 -13.98 5.14 1.52
CA HIS A 316 -14.07 5.64 0.14
C HIS A 316 -12.99 6.63 -0.29
N TRP A 317 -12.37 7.36 0.64
CA TRP A 317 -11.22 8.26 0.38
C TRP A 317 -10.00 7.97 1.24
N ARG A 318 -10.13 7.08 2.23
CA ARG A 318 -9.00 6.45 2.93
C ARG A 318 -8.83 4.98 2.53
N ASN A 319 -9.25 4.57 1.33
CA ASN A 319 -9.14 3.17 0.90
C ASN A 319 -7.67 2.72 0.76
N ALA A 320 -7.43 1.41 0.72
CA ALA A 320 -6.12 0.80 0.57
C ALA A 320 -5.36 1.39 -0.63
N ASN A 321 -4.19 1.99 -0.37
CA ASN A 321 -3.29 2.55 -1.36
C ASN A 321 -2.07 1.66 -1.67
N PHE A 322 -2.00 0.48 -1.05
CA PHE A 322 -1.04 -0.58 -1.38
C PHE A 322 -1.76 -1.94 -1.45
N ARG A 323 -1.37 -2.78 -2.41
CA ARG A 323 -1.87 -4.16 -2.56
C ARG A 323 -0.78 -5.09 -3.06
N ILE A 324 -0.73 -6.27 -2.46
CA ILE A 324 0.06 -7.41 -2.93
C ILE A 324 -0.86 -8.61 -3.15
N ALA A 325 -0.60 -9.38 -4.21
CA ALA A 325 -1.25 -10.67 -4.45
C ALA A 325 -0.20 -11.69 -4.90
N ILE A 326 -0.22 -12.89 -4.31
CA ILE A 326 0.78 -13.93 -4.57
C ILE A 326 0.06 -15.24 -4.92
N ASN A 327 0.36 -15.79 -6.10
CA ASN A 327 -0.22 -17.04 -6.58
C ASN A 327 0.38 -18.25 -5.81
N GLN A 328 -0.41 -19.31 -5.62
CA GLN A 328 0.03 -20.54 -4.97
C GLN A 328 1.29 -21.13 -5.61
N ARG A 329 1.44 -21.00 -6.94
CA ARG A 329 2.65 -21.44 -7.66
C ARG A 329 3.91 -20.73 -7.16
N MET A 330 3.84 -19.41 -7.05
CA MET A 330 4.93 -18.57 -6.54
C MET A 330 5.24 -18.89 -5.07
N LEU A 331 4.22 -19.05 -4.22
CA LEU A 331 4.42 -19.44 -2.82
C LEU A 331 5.16 -20.78 -2.67
N ASN A 332 4.81 -21.78 -3.47
CA ASN A 332 5.49 -23.08 -3.48
C ASN A 332 6.93 -23.00 -4.03
N GLN A 333 7.18 -22.08 -4.95
CA GLN A 333 8.52 -21.83 -5.52
C GLN A 333 9.44 -21.02 -4.58
N MET A 334 8.87 -20.35 -3.58
CA MET A 334 9.60 -19.65 -2.52
C MET A 334 9.86 -20.52 -1.28
N LEU A 335 9.40 -21.77 -1.25
CA LEU A 335 9.70 -22.70 -0.17
C LEU A 335 11.19 -23.12 -0.21
N PRO A 336 11.87 -23.20 0.95
CA PRO A 336 13.22 -23.75 1.02
C PRO A 336 13.21 -25.24 0.69
N GLN A 337 14.28 -25.74 0.04
CA GLN A 337 14.48 -27.18 -0.07
C GLN A 337 14.90 -27.74 1.29
N VAL A 338 14.16 -28.73 1.80
CA VAL A 338 14.51 -29.44 3.03
C VAL A 338 15.56 -30.52 2.70
N PRO A 339 16.76 -30.48 3.30
CA PRO A 339 17.79 -31.49 3.05
C PRO A 339 17.44 -32.82 3.74
N ALA A 340 17.82 -33.92 3.12
CA ALA A 340 17.68 -35.25 3.72
C ALA A 340 18.48 -35.34 5.03
N MET A 341 17.85 -35.84 6.11
CA MET A 341 18.42 -35.82 7.46
C MET A 341 18.55 -37.24 8.05
N THR A 342 19.72 -37.53 8.64
CA THR A 342 20.00 -38.81 9.31
C THR A 342 19.91 -38.66 10.82
N GLU A 343 19.01 -39.41 11.46
CA GLU A 343 18.82 -39.44 12.91
C GLU A 343 19.25 -40.78 13.53
N PRO A 344 19.80 -40.78 14.76
CA PRO A 344 20.15 -42.00 15.49
C PRO A 344 18.91 -42.64 16.14
N VAL A 345 18.64 -43.91 15.82
CA VAL A 345 17.64 -44.71 16.54
C VAL A 345 18.29 -45.31 17.79
N SER A 346 17.74 -45.06 18.98
CA SER A 346 18.20 -45.67 20.24
C SER A 346 17.07 -45.76 21.27
N GLU A 347 16.56 -46.96 21.54
CA GLU A 347 15.31 -47.13 22.29
C GLU A 347 15.15 -48.52 22.95
N ARG A 348 13.96 -48.78 23.53
CA ARG A 348 13.50 -50.11 23.93
C ARG A 348 12.08 -50.41 23.41
N ILE A 349 11.95 -51.44 22.57
CA ILE A 349 10.65 -51.97 22.11
C ILE A 349 10.41 -53.32 22.79
N GLN A 350 9.32 -53.45 23.56
CA GLN A 350 8.94 -54.68 24.29
C GLN A 350 10.11 -55.33 25.09
N GLY A 351 10.98 -54.51 25.66
CA GLY A 351 12.17 -54.93 26.42
C GLY A 351 13.42 -55.26 25.59
N ALA A 352 13.33 -55.37 24.27
CA ALA A 352 14.49 -55.43 23.39
C ALA A 352 15.14 -54.05 23.30
N LYS A 353 16.48 -53.94 23.45
CA LYS A 353 17.19 -52.68 23.14
C LYS A 353 17.37 -52.60 21.63
N VAL A 354 16.87 -51.52 21.01
CA VAL A 354 17.00 -51.27 19.57
C VAL A 354 17.95 -50.10 19.37
N SER A 355 18.87 -50.22 18.40
CA SER A 355 19.83 -49.18 18.03
C SER A 355 20.11 -49.19 16.54
N GLY A 356 20.24 -48.03 15.90
CA GLY A 356 20.43 -47.93 14.45
C GLY A 356 20.46 -46.49 13.95
N GLN A 357 20.14 -46.30 12.68
CA GLN A 357 19.97 -44.98 12.05
C GLN A 357 18.71 -44.96 11.17
N SER A 358 18.15 -43.77 10.99
CA SER A 358 17.05 -43.51 10.04
C SER A 358 17.38 -42.29 9.19
N LEU A 359 17.25 -42.42 7.87
CA LEU A 359 17.32 -41.33 6.90
C LEU A 359 15.89 -40.89 6.58
N ILE A 360 15.65 -39.58 6.70
CA ILE A 360 14.36 -38.92 6.51
C ILE A 360 14.46 -37.97 5.31
N GLU A 361 13.54 -38.11 4.37
CA GLU A 361 13.43 -37.28 3.17
C GLU A 361 12.00 -36.76 3.08
N ASN A 362 11.80 -35.45 2.99
CA ASN A 362 10.47 -34.83 2.92
C ASN A 362 10.41 -33.64 1.96
N GLN A 363 9.21 -33.37 1.47
CA GLN A 363 8.89 -32.22 0.62
C GLN A 363 7.76 -31.41 1.25
N LEU A 364 7.98 -30.10 1.36
CA LEU A 364 6.99 -29.12 1.81
C LEU A 364 6.18 -28.60 0.62
N ARG A 365 4.91 -28.30 0.85
CA ARG A 365 3.99 -27.71 -0.12
C ARG A 365 3.00 -26.78 0.58
N ILE A 366 2.66 -25.67 -0.06
CA ILE A 366 1.58 -24.77 0.36
C ILE A 366 0.32 -25.07 -0.46
N ALA A 367 -0.78 -25.37 0.24
CA ALA A 367 -2.15 -25.35 -0.26
C ALA A 367 -2.84 -24.06 0.18
N LEU A 368 -3.72 -23.51 -0.66
CA LEU A 368 -4.57 -22.37 -0.30
C LEU A 368 -5.95 -22.85 0.15
N ILE A 369 -6.48 -22.21 1.19
CA ILE A 369 -7.79 -22.50 1.77
C ILE A 369 -8.67 -21.26 1.54
N PRO A 370 -9.68 -21.30 0.67
CA PRO A 370 -10.44 -20.10 0.32
C PRO A 370 -11.12 -19.44 1.53
N ASN A 371 -10.87 -18.13 1.71
CA ASN A 371 -11.42 -17.33 2.80
C ASN A 371 -11.49 -15.85 2.38
N PRO A 372 -12.64 -15.18 2.44
CA PRO A 372 -12.77 -13.77 2.02
C PRO A 372 -12.12 -12.75 2.97
N ASN A 373 -11.75 -13.15 4.20
CA ASN A 373 -11.44 -12.22 5.31
C ASN A 373 -10.03 -12.38 5.92
N GLU A 374 -9.30 -13.45 5.59
CA GLU A 374 -7.95 -13.75 6.10
C GLU A 374 -7.10 -14.47 5.03
N ILE A 375 -5.79 -14.52 5.26
CA ILE A 375 -4.88 -15.39 4.51
C ILE A 375 -4.84 -16.75 5.20
N SER A 376 -5.42 -17.78 4.59
CA SER A 376 -5.52 -19.14 5.17
C SER A 376 -4.70 -20.13 4.34
N LEU A 377 -3.67 -20.72 4.95
CA LEU A 377 -2.72 -21.62 4.29
C LEU A 377 -2.77 -23.02 4.91
N GLY A 378 -2.74 -24.05 4.08
CA GLY A 378 -2.40 -25.41 4.50
C GLY A 378 -0.93 -25.69 4.17
N ILE A 379 -0.13 -26.07 5.15
CA ILE A 379 1.23 -26.59 4.94
C ILE A 379 1.12 -28.11 4.91
N GLU A 380 1.30 -28.67 3.70
CA GLU A 380 1.36 -30.10 3.44
C GLU A 380 2.82 -30.55 3.46
N THR A 381 3.12 -31.60 4.23
CA THR A 381 4.41 -32.30 4.17
C THR A 381 4.16 -33.74 3.75
N ILE A 382 4.89 -34.22 2.74
CA ILE A 382 4.95 -35.64 2.40
C ILE A 382 6.40 -36.09 2.59
N GLY A 383 6.61 -37.21 3.28
CA GLY A 383 7.96 -37.70 3.52
C GLY A 383 8.07 -39.21 3.67
N HIS A 384 9.30 -39.67 3.54
CA HIS A 384 9.73 -41.06 3.56
C HIS A 384 10.82 -41.23 4.62
N VAL A 385 10.75 -42.32 5.36
CA VAL A 385 11.72 -42.70 6.39
C VAL A 385 12.25 -44.08 6.04
N THR A 386 13.54 -44.15 5.70
CA THR A 386 14.27 -45.41 5.63
C THR A 386 15.03 -45.62 6.93
N SER A 387 15.16 -46.87 7.40
CA SER A 387 15.86 -47.14 8.66
C SER A 387 16.56 -48.49 8.64
N GLU A 388 17.76 -48.53 9.23
CA GLU A 388 18.51 -49.74 9.50
C GLU A 388 18.71 -49.87 11.01
N THR A 389 18.15 -50.93 11.60
CA THR A 389 18.11 -51.08 13.06
C THR A 389 18.50 -52.49 13.53
N VAL A 390 19.17 -52.53 14.68
CA VAL A 390 19.64 -53.74 15.34
C VAL A 390 18.95 -53.85 16.69
N ALA A 391 18.08 -54.86 16.85
CA ALA A 391 17.40 -55.16 18.11
C ALA A 391 18.09 -56.31 18.85
N LYS A 392 18.35 -56.15 20.15
CA LYS A 392 18.98 -57.15 21.02
C LYS A 392 18.01 -57.63 22.09
N ARG A 393 17.71 -58.94 22.12
CA ARG A 393 16.79 -59.57 23.09
C ARG A 393 17.19 -61.03 23.36
N SER A 394 17.30 -61.41 24.63
CA SER A 394 17.47 -62.81 25.08
C SER A 394 18.54 -63.64 24.35
N GLY A 395 19.71 -63.03 24.07
CA GLY A 395 20.82 -63.69 23.37
C GLY A 395 20.75 -63.63 21.83
N PHE A 396 19.69 -63.07 21.26
CA PHE A 396 19.53 -62.88 19.82
C PHE A 396 19.73 -61.43 19.39
N ILE A 397 20.26 -61.27 18.19
CA ILE A 397 20.46 -60.01 17.47
C ILE A 397 19.62 -60.08 16.19
N PHE A 398 18.66 -59.17 16.04
CA PHE A 398 17.78 -59.04 14.90
C PHE A 398 18.16 -57.79 14.11
N GLU A 399 18.54 -57.96 12.84
CA GLU A 399 18.82 -56.87 11.91
C GLU A 399 17.56 -56.62 11.07
N ASN A 400 17.09 -55.37 11.06
CA ASN A 400 15.85 -54.97 10.41
C ASN A 400 16.06 -53.78 9.49
N ARG A 401 15.36 -53.79 8.35
CA ARG A 401 15.09 -52.59 7.56
C ARG A 401 13.65 -52.15 7.74
N GLY A 402 13.44 -50.88 8.04
CA GLY A 402 12.13 -50.24 8.09
C GLY A 402 11.96 -49.24 6.95
N LEU A 403 10.76 -49.20 6.38
CA LEU A 403 10.29 -48.17 5.45
C LEU A 403 8.99 -47.61 6.02
N ALA A 404 8.88 -46.30 6.15
CA ALA A 404 7.63 -45.64 6.52
C ALA A 404 7.39 -44.40 5.65
N ASP A 405 6.14 -44.24 5.21
CA ASP A 405 5.66 -43.06 4.49
C ASP A 405 4.77 -42.26 5.44
N PHE A 406 4.94 -40.94 5.49
CA PHE A 406 4.13 -40.06 6.32
C PHE A 406 3.59 -38.87 5.54
N LYS A 407 2.45 -38.37 6.00
CA LYS A 407 1.88 -37.09 5.57
C LYS A 407 1.52 -36.27 6.80
N VAL A 408 1.90 -34.99 6.78
CA VAL A 408 1.48 -33.99 7.78
C VAL A 408 0.71 -32.88 7.09
N PHE A 409 -0.33 -32.37 7.74
CA PHE A 409 -1.05 -31.16 7.37
C PHE A 409 -1.14 -30.24 8.58
N GLN A 410 -0.75 -28.98 8.43
CA GLN A 410 -0.89 -27.93 9.45
C GLN A 410 -1.54 -26.70 8.81
N LYS A 411 -2.62 -26.19 9.42
CA LYS A 411 -3.29 -24.97 8.93
C LYS A 411 -2.78 -23.75 9.68
N LEU A 412 -2.42 -22.72 8.92
CA LEU A 412 -2.13 -21.37 9.39
C LEU A 412 -3.22 -20.40 8.93
N ALA A 413 -3.49 -19.38 9.73
CA ALA A 413 -4.28 -18.22 9.31
C ALA A 413 -3.60 -16.92 9.75
N PHE A 414 -3.65 -15.90 8.88
CA PHE A 414 -3.12 -14.56 9.13
C PHE A 414 -4.27 -13.57 8.97
N SER A 415 -4.60 -12.86 10.06
CA SER A 415 -5.75 -11.97 10.18
C SER A 415 -5.31 -10.55 10.56
N ARG A 416 -6.26 -9.64 10.83
CA ARG A 416 -5.95 -8.32 11.45
C ARG A 416 -5.41 -8.45 12.89
N THR A 417 -5.72 -9.52 13.62
CA THR A 417 -5.33 -9.69 15.04
C THR A 417 -4.01 -10.44 15.22
N GLY A 418 -3.51 -11.13 14.19
CA GLY A 418 -2.20 -11.77 14.22
C GLY A 418 -2.09 -13.01 13.34
N VAL A 419 -1.28 -13.97 13.78
CA VAL A 419 -1.10 -15.27 13.13
C VAL A 419 -1.58 -16.34 14.09
N THR A 420 -2.46 -17.23 13.61
CA THR A 420 -2.90 -18.43 14.33
C THR A 420 -2.42 -19.68 13.59
N SER A 421 -2.17 -20.74 14.35
CA SER A 421 -1.93 -22.08 13.84
C SER A 421 -2.90 -23.04 14.51
N GLU A 422 -3.46 -23.95 13.72
CA GLU A 422 -4.08 -25.16 14.24
C GLU A 422 -2.97 -26.19 14.56
N GLU A 423 -3.29 -27.19 15.39
CA GLU A 423 -2.39 -28.33 15.61
C GLU A 423 -2.15 -29.10 14.32
N ALA A 424 -0.92 -29.55 14.08
CA ALA A 424 -0.62 -30.37 12.91
C ALA A 424 -1.21 -31.79 13.06
N GLN A 425 -1.73 -32.30 11.95
CA GLN A 425 -2.32 -33.63 11.83
C GLN A 425 -1.39 -34.52 11.01
N ALA A 426 -0.99 -35.67 11.55
CA ALA A 426 -0.07 -36.60 10.91
C ALA A 426 -0.72 -37.96 10.67
N THR A 427 -0.37 -38.61 9.56
CA THR A 427 -0.78 -39.99 9.23
C THR A 427 0.41 -40.76 8.66
N SER A 428 0.54 -42.05 8.97
CA SER A 428 1.64 -42.88 8.47
C SER A 428 1.22 -44.26 7.93
N THR A 429 2.05 -44.78 7.03
CA THR A 429 2.13 -46.22 6.75
C THR A 429 3.55 -46.69 7.04
N ALA A 430 3.70 -47.93 7.52
CA ALA A 430 4.99 -48.49 7.90
C ALA A 430 5.07 -49.96 7.47
N ARG A 431 6.27 -50.38 7.05
CA ARG A 431 6.62 -51.74 6.65
C ARG A 431 7.99 -52.06 7.23
N GLN A 432 8.17 -53.27 7.76
CA GLN A 432 9.43 -53.73 8.34
C GLN A 432 9.78 -55.09 7.75
N ARG A 433 11.08 -55.31 7.49
CA ARG A 433 11.62 -56.59 7.03
C ARG A 433 12.83 -56.96 7.88
N LEU A 434 12.75 -58.14 8.51
CA LEU A 434 13.91 -58.80 9.11
C LEU A 434 14.90 -59.14 7.98
N THR A 435 16.10 -58.59 8.03
CA THR A 435 17.19 -58.81 7.07
C THR A 435 18.25 -59.78 7.59
N GLY A 436 18.42 -59.89 8.91
CA GLY A 436 19.37 -60.79 9.53
C GLY A 436 18.96 -61.24 10.94
N LEU A 437 19.40 -62.44 11.33
CA LEU A 437 19.18 -63.01 12.66
C LEU A 437 20.42 -63.78 13.10
N ARG A 438 21.02 -63.39 14.22
CA ARG A 438 22.17 -64.06 14.85
C ARG A 438 21.81 -64.46 16.27
N GLY A 439 22.19 -65.66 16.70
CA GLY A 439 21.92 -66.17 18.06
C GLY A 439 23.19 -66.55 18.80
N SER A 440 23.22 -66.32 20.12
CA SER A 440 24.31 -66.76 21.01
C SER A 440 24.58 -68.27 20.97
N TYR A 441 23.60 -69.06 20.52
CA TYR A 441 23.66 -70.52 20.40
C TYR A 441 24.08 -71.04 19.02
N ASP A 442 24.42 -70.16 18.06
CA ASP A 442 24.82 -70.58 16.70
C ASP A 442 26.14 -71.38 16.65
N ARG A 443 26.87 -71.46 17.77
CA ARG A 443 28.04 -72.34 17.96
C ARG A 443 27.68 -73.79 18.34
N VAL A 444 26.41 -74.11 18.56
CA VAL A 444 25.94 -75.45 18.98
C VAL A 444 25.18 -76.14 17.84
N PRO A 445 25.74 -77.18 17.21
CA PRO A 445 25.04 -77.99 16.22
C PRO A 445 23.70 -78.53 16.74
N LEU A 446 22.74 -78.72 15.83
CA LEU A 446 21.36 -79.21 16.09
C LEU A 446 20.48 -78.32 17.00
N VAL A 447 21.03 -77.45 17.86
CA VAL A 447 20.24 -76.50 18.68
C VAL A 447 20.04 -75.17 17.95
N GLY A 448 21.02 -74.72 17.17
CA GLY A 448 21.01 -73.41 16.48
C GLY A 448 19.90 -73.22 15.42
N TRP A 449 19.32 -74.29 14.85
CA TRP A 449 18.25 -74.18 13.86
C TRP A 449 16.86 -74.07 14.48
N LEU A 450 16.59 -74.88 15.52
CA LEU A 450 15.30 -74.89 16.22
C LEU A 450 15.09 -73.55 16.95
N THR A 451 16.13 -73.07 17.62
CA THR A 451 16.15 -71.75 18.26
C THR A 451 15.93 -70.61 17.27
N ARG A 452 16.55 -70.65 16.07
CA ARG A 452 16.28 -69.68 14.99
C ARG A 452 14.84 -69.77 14.46
N LYS A 453 14.25 -70.97 14.33
CA LYS A 453 12.85 -71.12 13.90
C LYS A 453 11.88 -70.51 14.91
N ILE A 454 12.07 -70.77 16.21
CA ILE A 454 11.26 -70.19 17.30
C ILE A 454 11.45 -68.67 17.37
N ALA A 455 12.69 -68.17 17.26
CA ALA A 455 12.97 -66.73 17.25
C ALA A 455 12.37 -66.00 16.03
N LYS A 456 12.35 -66.64 14.85
CA LYS A 456 11.69 -66.10 13.65
C LYS A 456 10.17 -66.05 13.81
N GLN A 457 9.54 -67.16 14.20
CA GLN A 457 8.09 -67.21 14.42
C GLN A 457 7.65 -66.17 15.45
N LYS A 458 8.38 -66.05 16.58
CA LYS A 458 8.05 -65.08 17.64
C LYS A 458 8.30 -63.61 17.25
N ALA A 459 9.15 -63.36 16.25
CA ALA A 459 9.28 -62.03 15.64
C ALA A 459 8.14 -61.74 14.64
N GLU A 460 7.71 -62.74 13.87
CA GLU A 460 6.55 -62.64 12.97
C GLU A 460 5.26 -62.36 13.77
N GLU A 461 5.03 -63.09 14.87
CA GLU A 461 3.92 -62.88 15.81
C GLU A 461 3.88 -61.46 16.41
N GLN A 462 5.03 -60.84 16.68
CA GLN A 462 5.12 -59.52 17.33
C GLN A 462 5.23 -58.35 16.34
N THR A 463 5.35 -58.64 15.04
CA THR A 463 5.45 -57.62 13.98
C THR A 463 4.26 -56.63 13.95
N PRO A 464 2.98 -57.04 14.13
CA PRO A 464 1.86 -56.11 14.09
C PRO A 464 1.87 -55.04 15.18
N GLU A 465 2.35 -55.36 16.38
CA GLU A 465 2.46 -54.41 17.50
C GLU A 465 3.67 -53.48 17.32
N ALA A 466 4.80 -54.01 16.88
CA ALA A 466 5.97 -53.21 16.52
C ALA A 466 5.62 -52.19 15.42
N LEU A 467 4.87 -52.59 14.39
CA LEU A 467 4.40 -51.69 13.34
C LEU A 467 3.46 -50.60 13.86
N LYS A 468 2.55 -50.90 14.80
CA LYS A 468 1.69 -49.87 15.44
C LYS A 468 2.53 -48.83 16.20
N LEU A 469 3.51 -49.28 16.99
CA LEU A 469 4.41 -48.39 17.73
C LEU A 469 5.27 -47.53 16.79
N THR A 470 5.80 -48.13 15.70
CA THR A 470 6.57 -47.41 14.68
C THR A 470 5.72 -46.35 13.98
N LYS A 471 4.50 -46.69 13.54
CA LYS A 471 3.55 -45.72 12.96
C LYS A 471 3.31 -44.52 13.88
N HIS A 472 2.93 -44.80 15.12
CA HIS A 472 2.59 -43.74 16.08
C HIS A 472 3.80 -42.83 16.36
N ARG A 473 5.01 -43.37 16.46
CA ARG A 473 6.23 -42.53 16.54
C ARG A 473 6.44 -41.68 15.29
N VAL A 474 6.31 -42.27 14.10
CA VAL A 474 6.50 -41.53 12.84
C VAL A 474 5.48 -40.39 12.74
N GLU A 475 4.23 -40.62 13.15
CA GLU A 475 3.19 -39.59 13.25
C GLU A 475 3.55 -38.50 14.27
N THR A 476 3.92 -38.85 15.51
CA THR A 476 4.28 -37.85 16.54
C THR A 476 5.53 -37.06 16.19
N GLY A 477 6.58 -37.72 15.68
CA GLY A 477 7.84 -37.07 15.30
C GLY A 477 7.70 -36.19 14.06
N ALA A 478 6.91 -36.61 13.06
CA ALA A 478 6.60 -35.78 11.91
C ALA A 478 5.73 -34.57 12.29
N LYS A 479 4.73 -34.74 13.17
CA LYS A 479 3.95 -33.64 13.74
C LYS A 479 4.87 -32.61 14.41
N GLN A 480 5.66 -33.04 15.40
CA GLN A 480 6.52 -32.15 16.17
C GLN A 480 7.56 -31.42 15.32
N ARG A 481 8.14 -32.10 14.31
CA ARG A 481 9.11 -31.47 13.40
C ARG A 481 8.47 -30.42 12.51
N VAL A 482 7.33 -30.71 11.89
CA VAL A 482 6.63 -29.73 11.04
C VAL A 482 6.15 -28.54 11.89
N GLU A 483 5.65 -28.77 13.10
CA GLU A 483 5.29 -27.69 14.03
C GLU A 483 6.50 -26.81 14.40
N GLN A 484 7.70 -27.37 14.52
CA GLN A 484 8.93 -26.59 14.72
C GLN A 484 9.35 -25.81 13.46
N GLU A 485 9.48 -26.48 12.30
CA GLU A 485 9.87 -25.86 11.02
C GLU A 485 8.92 -24.72 10.63
N VAL A 486 7.61 -24.90 10.84
CA VAL A 486 6.59 -23.90 10.56
C VAL A 486 6.66 -22.72 11.52
N ASN A 487 6.87 -22.95 12.82
CA ASN A 487 7.05 -21.85 13.78
C ASN A 487 8.31 -21.03 13.47
N ASP A 488 9.44 -21.68 13.18
CA ASP A 488 10.69 -20.98 12.80
C ASP A 488 10.52 -20.15 11.52
N LEU A 489 9.82 -20.69 10.51
CA LEU A 489 9.50 -19.96 9.28
C LEU A 489 8.61 -18.74 9.55
N VAL A 490 7.56 -18.90 10.38
CA VAL A 490 6.65 -17.79 10.75
C VAL A 490 7.40 -16.71 11.55
N GLN A 491 8.30 -17.08 12.47
CA GLN A 491 9.10 -16.11 13.21
C GLN A 491 10.11 -15.38 12.32
N GLN A 492 10.77 -16.07 11.38
CA GLN A 492 11.65 -15.45 10.40
C GLN A 492 10.90 -14.46 9.48
N LEU A 493 9.71 -14.84 8.99
CA LEU A 493 8.85 -13.97 8.19
C LEU A 493 8.38 -12.74 8.99
N ARG A 494 7.90 -12.94 10.22
CA ARG A 494 7.48 -11.87 11.13
C ARG A 494 8.62 -10.89 11.39
N LYS A 495 9.80 -11.40 11.74
CA LYS A 495 11.00 -10.59 12.00
C LYS A 495 11.39 -9.77 10.76
N GLY A 496 11.49 -10.42 9.60
CA GLY A 496 11.82 -9.78 8.33
C GLY A 496 10.84 -8.65 7.98
N ILE A 497 9.54 -8.91 7.95
CA ILE A 497 8.52 -7.90 7.59
C ILE A 497 8.50 -6.74 8.60
N HIS A 498 8.62 -7.02 9.89
CA HIS A 498 8.56 -6.00 10.93
C HIS A 498 9.81 -5.10 10.96
N GLU A 499 11.02 -5.67 10.97
CA GLU A 499 12.28 -4.92 11.07
C GLU A 499 12.65 -4.16 9.78
N VAL A 500 12.34 -4.73 8.61
CA VAL A 500 12.72 -4.18 7.31
C VAL A 500 11.75 -3.10 6.85
N VAL A 501 10.44 -3.30 7.06
CA VAL A 501 9.38 -2.47 6.43
C VAL A 501 8.50 -1.77 7.47
N LEU A 502 7.78 -2.52 8.31
CA LEU A 502 6.72 -1.94 9.16
C LEU A 502 7.27 -0.94 10.18
N SER A 503 8.38 -1.27 10.86
CA SER A 503 9.02 -0.42 11.87
C SER A 503 9.32 1.00 11.38
N ARG A 504 9.61 1.17 10.08
CA ARG A 504 10.06 2.43 9.49
C ARG A 504 8.92 3.29 9.01
N LEU A 505 7.89 2.65 8.45
CA LEU A 505 6.63 3.30 8.18
C LEU A 505 6.01 3.79 9.50
N ILE A 506 5.99 2.96 10.55
CA ILE A 506 5.58 3.34 11.90
C ILE A 506 6.45 4.49 12.46
N SER A 507 7.78 4.45 12.34
CA SER A 507 8.64 5.55 12.81
C SER A 507 8.48 6.87 12.04
N MET A 508 7.92 6.82 10.83
CA MET A 508 7.51 7.98 10.04
C MET A 508 6.04 8.38 10.30
N ASP A 509 5.37 7.79 11.29
CA ASP A 509 3.94 8.01 11.59
C ASP A 509 3.05 7.67 10.37
N LEU A 510 3.38 6.56 9.68
CA LEU A 510 2.66 5.93 8.57
C LEU A 510 2.28 4.50 8.98
N GLU A 511 1.29 4.35 9.86
CA GLU A 511 0.91 3.02 10.36
C GLU A 511 0.25 2.17 9.25
N PRO A 512 0.85 1.04 8.80
CA PRO A 512 0.34 0.30 7.65
C PRO A 512 -0.90 -0.54 8.02
N GLU A 513 -2.09 0.06 7.95
CA GLU A 513 -3.31 -0.62 8.34
C GLU A 513 -3.73 -1.67 7.30
N THR A 514 -3.94 -2.91 7.75
CA THR A 514 -4.54 -3.99 6.97
C THR A 514 -6.00 -3.68 6.66
N VAL A 515 -6.32 -3.25 5.44
CA VAL A 515 -7.70 -2.98 5.00
C VAL A 515 -8.45 -4.28 4.70
N GLN A 516 -7.81 -5.22 3.98
CA GLN A 516 -8.37 -6.53 3.67
C GLN A 516 -7.26 -7.57 3.51
N LEU A 517 -7.48 -8.77 4.06
CA LEU A 517 -6.76 -9.99 3.72
C LEU A 517 -7.76 -10.97 3.09
N SER A 518 -7.35 -11.76 2.11
CA SER A 518 -8.18 -12.84 1.57
C SER A 518 -7.37 -13.91 0.83
N THR A 519 -8.02 -15.06 0.63
CA THR A 519 -7.49 -16.24 -0.07
C THR A 519 -8.51 -16.72 -1.10
N SER A 520 -8.09 -16.88 -2.36
CA SER A 520 -8.84 -17.59 -3.41
C SER A 520 -8.28 -19.02 -3.60
N ASN A 521 -8.90 -19.80 -4.49
CA ASN A 521 -8.36 -21.09 -4.93
C ASN A 521 -6.96 -21.00 -5.60
N GLN A 522 -6.49 -19.80 -5.96
CA GLN A 522 -5.26 -19.61 -6.74
C GLN A 522 -4.25 -18.65 -6.11
N ARG A 523 -4.68 -17.70 -5.27
CA ARG A 523 -3.81 -16.67 -4.70
C ARG A 523 -4.23 -16.16 -3.33
N ILE A 524 -3.25 -15.68 -2.58
CA ILE A 524 -3.47 -14.82 -1.41
C ILE A 524 -3.46 -13.35 -1.85
N VAL A 525 -4.22 -12.49 -1.15
CA VAL A 525 -4.29 -11.05 -1.40
C VAL A 525 -4.22 -10.30 -0.08
N GLY A 526 -3.33 -9.31 -0.01
CA GLY A 526 -3.27 -8.33 1.08
C GLY A 526 -3.43 -6.91 0.54
N ARG A 527 -4.36 -6.15 1.13
CA ARG A 527 -4.63 -4.73 0.85
C ARG A 527 -4.35 -3.90 2.09
N TYR A 528 -3.53 -2.88 1.95
CA TYR A 528 -3.01 -2.07 3.04
C TYR A 528 -3.19 -0.57 2.76
N ARG A 529 -3.36 0.19 3.84
CA ARG A 529 -3.41 1.65 3.90
C ARG A 529 -2.10 2.13 4.51
N VAL A 530 -1.19 2.62 3.67
CA VAL A 530 0.05 3.30 4.08
C VAL A 530 -0.25 4.79 4.12
N ALA A 531 -0.69 5.26 5.29
CA ALA A 531 -1.07 6.65 5.52
C ALA A 531 -0.94 6.99 7.01
N GLY A 532 -0.60 8.25 7.30
CA GLY A 532 -0.83 8.82 8.63
C GLY A 532 -2.32 8.91 8.96
N ARG A 533 -2.62 9.07 10.24
CA ARG A 533 -4.00 9.32 10.70
C ARG A 533 -4.53 10.66 10.14
N ASP A 534 -3.66 11.64 9.99
CA ASP A 534 -3.85 12.96 9.36
C ASP A 534 -3.86 12.95 7.81
N GLN A 535 -3.66 11.81 7.16
CA GLN A 535 -3.51 11.70 5.70
C GLN A 535 -4.60 10.84 5.04
N MET A 536 -5.11 11.30 3.89
CA MET A 536 -6.00 10.49 3.04
C MET A 536 -5.21 9.44 2.24
N ALA A 537 -5.91 8.46 1.66
CA ALA A 537 -5.28 7.33 0.96
C ALA A 537 -5.80 7.18 -0.47
N ALA A 538 -6.22 5.99 -0.92
CA ALA A 538 -6.73 5.80 -2.28
C ALA A 538 -8.25 6.06 -2.35
N TRP A 539 -8.70 6.53 -3.52
CA TRP A 539 -10.12 6.76 -3.82
C TRP A 539 -10.50 6.39 -5.26
N GLN A 540 -9.54 6.39 -6.19
CA GLN A 540 -9.69 5.90 -7.56
C GLN A 540 -9.65 4.36 -7.62
N PRO A 541 -10.42 3.74 -8.53
CA PRO A 541 -10.45 2.29 -8.71
C PRO A 541 -9.08 1.77 -9.19
N ARG A 542 -8.64 0.64 -8.62
CA ARG A 542 -7.35 0.02 -8.97
C ARG A 542 -7.39 -0.61 -10.38
N PRO A 543 -6.26 -0.63 -11.12
CA PRO A 543 -6.12 -1.42 -12.34
C PRO A 543 -6.41 -2.91 -12.13
N THR A 544 -7.03 -3.54 -13.13
CA THR A 544 -7.36 -4.98 -13.12
C THR A 544 -6.11 -5.85 -13.24
N ASP A 545 -6.05 -6.90 -12.44
CA ASP A 545 -5.01 -7.93 -12.41
C ASP A 545 -5.61 -9.33 -12.62
N PHE A 546 -4.81 -10.31 -13.04
CA PHE A 546 -5.29 -11.65 -13.33
C PHE A 546 -4.93 -12.64 -12.20
N GLU A 547 -5.76 -13.67 -11.99
CA GLU A 547 -5.48 -14.74 -11.01
C GLU A 547 -4.22 -15.54 -11.39
N SER A 548 -3.88 -15.57 -12.68
CA SER A 548 -2.72 -16.26 -13.26
C SER A 548 -1.38 -15.61 -12.95
N ASP A 549 -1.34 -14.29 -12.72
CA ASP A 549 -0.11 -13.54 -12.45
C ASP A 549 0.59 -14.14 -11.20
N LEU A 550 1.91 -14.41 -11.25
CA LEU A 550 2.63 -15.10 -10.16
C LEU A 550 2.75 -14.22 -8.91
N LEU A 551 3.04 -12.94 -9.11
CA LEU A 551 3.10 -11.90 -8.10
C LEU A 551 2.59 -10.60 -8.72
N THR A 552 1.59 -9.99 -8.10
CA THR A 552 1.11 -8.64 -8.49
C THR A 552 1.30 -7.69 -7.32
N VAL A 553 1.95 -6.55 -7.58
CA VAL A 553 2.10 -5.44 -6.64
C VAL A 553 1.45 -4.21 -7.25
N GLN A 554 0.61 -3.51 -6.49
CA GLN A 554 -0.08 -2.29 -6.92
C GLN A 554 -0.01 -1.25 -5.82
N PHE A 555 0.31 -0.01 -6.16
CA PHE A 555 0.30 1.11 -5.22
C PHE A 555 -0.27 2.37 -5.87
N HIS A 556 -1.04 3.11 -5.10
CA HIS A 556 -1.61 4.38 -5.50
C HIS A 556 -0.67 5.52 -5.12
N GLN A 557 -0.64 6.59 -5.90
CA GLN A 557 0.25 7.75 -5.74
C GLN A 557 0.17 8.38 -4.34
N SER A 558 -0.97 8.28 -3.65
CA SER A 558 -1.09 8.74 -2.26
C SER A 558 -0.19 7.97 -1.30
N ALA A 559 0.13 6.68 -1.51
CA ALA A 559 1.12 5.97 -0.68
C ALA A 559 2.49 6.66 -0.75
N LEU A 560 2.88 7.16 -1.92
CA LEU A 560 4.15 7.87 -2.12
C LEU A 560 4.09 9.31 -1.62
N ASN A 561 3.01 10.03 -1.91
CA ASN A 561 2.85 11.41 -1.46
C ASN A 561 2.74 11.50 0.07
N ASN A 562 2.09 10.53 0.72
CA ASN A 562 2.03 10.40 2.17
C ASN A 562 3.43 10.20 2.78
N LEU A 563 4.25 9.33 2.17
CA LEU A 563 5.64 9.10 2.53
C LEU A 563 6.51 10.36 2.34
N ILE A 564 6.38 11.04 1.20
CA ILE A 564 7.13 12.26 0.86
C ILE A 564 6.79 13.41 1.82
N GLU A 565 5.53 13.55 2.22
CA GLU A 565 5.11 14.53 3.22
C GLU A 565 5.76 14.28 4.59
N ARG A 566 5.94 13.01 4.99
CA ARG A 566 6.62 12.64 6.24
C ARG A 566 8.13 12.91 6.23
N PHE A 567 8.75 13.19 5.08
CA PHE A 567 10.08 13.80 5.05
C PHE A 567 10.06 15.23 5.61
N GLY A 568 8.90 15.84 5.84
CA GLY A 568 8.75 17.08 6.59
C GLY A 568 9.45 18.28 5.93
N ILE A 569 9.56 18.27 4.61
CA ILE A 569 10.22 19.31 3.80
C ILE A 569 9.32 20.51 3.50
N ASN A 570 8.00 20.32 3.55
CA ASN A 570 7.00 21.30 3.15
C ASN A 570 7.12 22.60 3.97
N GLY A 571 7.04 23.75 3.28
CA GLY A 571 7.19 25.09 3.84
C GLY A 571 8.60 25.50 4.31
N LYS A 572 9.50 24.53 4.56
CA LYS A 572 10.87 24.76 5.04
C LYS A 572 11.79 25.25 3.93
N LYS A 573 12.90 25.89 4.35
CA LYS A 573 14.01 26.31 3.48
C LYS A 573 15.21 25.39 3.69
N PHE A 574 15.86 24.99 2.60
CA PHE A 574 17.10 24.23 2.58
C PHE A 574 18.07 24.77 1.51
N ASP A 575 19.30 24.26 1.56
CA ASP A 575 20.21 24.19 0.41
C ASP A 575 20.37 22.71 -0.04
N ALA A 576 21.17 22.46 -1.07
CA ALA A 576 21.35 21.11 -1.64
C ALA A 576 22.04 20.10 -0.70
N ILE A 577 22.83 20.55 0.28
CA ILE A 577 23.54 19.69 1.24
C ILE A 577 22.62 19.42 2.42
N THR A 578 22.04 20.47 3.02
CA THR A 578 21.16 20.35 4.19
C THR A 578 19.88 19.59 3.88
N LEU A 579 19.33 19.70 2.66
CA LEU A 579 18.22 18.86 2.23
C LEU A 579 18.62 17.38 2.05
N GLY A 580 19.83 17.11 1.55
CA GLY A 580 20.33 15.74 1.36
C GLY A 580 20.52 15.04 2.72
N GLN A 581 21.22 15.70 3.62
CA GLN A 581 21.39 15.29 5.02
C GLN A 581 20.05 15.14 5.75
N HIS A 582 19.05 15.98 5.45
CA HIS A 582 17.72 15.91 6.07
C HIS A 582 16.88 14.71 5.56
N ILE A 583 17.02 14.31 4.30
CA ILE A 583 16.38 13.09 3.76
C ILE A 583 17.11 11.84 4.26
N GLU A 584 18.44 11.87 4.30
CA GLU A 584 19.28 10.83 4.93
C GLU A 584 18.88 10.65 6.40
N LYS A 585 18.80 11.72 7.21
CA LYS A 585 18.33 11.71 8.60
C LYS A 585 16.96 11.07 8.87
N ILE A 586 16.10 10.92 7.84
CA ILE A 586 14.74 10.34 7.97
C ILE A 586 14.63 8.95 7.33
N THR A 587 15.37 8.69 6.25
CA THR A 587 15.26 7.48 5.42
C THR A 587 16.50 6.58 5.51
N GLY A 588 17.61 7.20 5.90
CA GLY A 588 18.98 6.72 5.99
C GLY A 588 19.55 6.11 4.72
N ILE A 589 19.00 6.44 3.55
CA ILE A 589 19.70 6.20 2.30
C ILE A 589 20.85 7.22 2.22
N PRO A 590 22.14 6.78 2.15
CA PRO A 590 23.26 7.68 2.36
C PRO A 590 23.37 8.80 1.32
N TYR A 591 23.63 10.03 1.78
CA TYR A 591 23.79 11.18 0.88
C TYR A 591 25.25 11.31 0.41
N GLU A 592 25.60 10.65 -0.70
CA GLU A 592 26.89 10.82 -1.38
C GLU A 592 27.08 12.25 -1.91
N SER A 593 27.59 13.16 -1.08
CA SER A 593 27.83 14.55 -1.50
C SER A 593 28.98 14.66 -2.51
N LYS A 594 28.67 14.84 -3.80
CA LYS A 594 29.67 15.13 -4.84
C LYS A 594 30.01 16.63 -4.83
N ASN A 595 31.28 16.99 -4.92
CA ASN A 595 31.69 18.38 -4.72
C ASN A 595 31.42 19.25 -5.97
N THR A 596 30.73 20.39 -5.79
CA THR A 596 30.23 21.22 -6.91
C THR A 596 30.20 22.70 -6.55
N GLU A 597 30.56 23.56 -7.52
CA GLU A 597 30.77 25.01 -7.35
C GLU A 597 29.48 25.86 -7.28
N ALA A 598 28.33 25.29 -7.66
CA ALA A 598 27.05 26.01 -7.70
C ALA A 598 26.19 25.71 -6.46
N GLU A 599 26.07 26.69 -5.57
CA GLU A 599 25.08 26.67 -4.49
C GLU A 599 23.66 26.83 -5.05
N ALA A 600 22.67 26.19 -4.43
CA ALA A 600 21.27 26.39 -4.72
C ALA A 600 20.47 26.36 -3.41
N THR A 601 19.50 27.26 -3.28
CA THR A 601 18.60 27.32 -2.12
C THR A 601 17.15 27.23 -2.55
N PHE A 602 16.39 26.48 -1.75
CA PHE A 602 15.02 26.08 -2.02
C PHE A 602 14.18 26.44 -0.80
N GLN A 603 12.98 26.96 -1.01
CA GLN A 603 11.92 26.95 -0.02
C GLN A 603 10.70 26.32 -0.67
N PHE A 604 10.28 25.16 -0.16
CA PHE A 604 9.10 24.44 -0.65
C PHE A 604 7.81 25.19 -0.28
N GLU A 605 6.75 24.94 -1.04
CA GLU A 605 5.40 25.38 -0.65
C GLU A 605 4.89 24.62 0.59
N LYS A 606 3.87 25.16 1.27
CA LYS A 606 3.32 24.56 2.50
C LYS A 606 2.68 23.18 2.27
N TYR A 607 2.22 22.91 1.04
CA TYR A 607 1.62 21.64 0.61
C TYR A 607 2.18 21.28 -0.77
N ASP A 608 2.20 19.98 -1.10
CA ASP A 608 2.67 19.47 -2.40
C ASP A 608 4.07 19.99 -2.81
N GLY A 609 4.99 20.16 -1.85
CA GLY A 609 6.34 20.68 -2.08
C GLY A 609 7.18 19.77 -2.98
N VAL A 610 7.04 18.45 -2.81
CA VAL A 610 7.33 17.44 -3.81
C VAL A 610 6.08 16.56 -3.94
N ARG A 611 5.75 16.17 -5.17
CA ARG A 611 4.57 15.39 -5.49
C ARG A 611 4.83 14.40 -6.62
N VAL A 612 4.23 13.22 -6.55
CA VAL A 612 4.19 12.21 -7.62
C VAL A 612 2.74 11.96 -8.04
N ASP A 613 2.50 11.89 -9.34
CA ASP A 613 1.19 11.56 -9.94
C ASP A 613 1.34 10.50 -11.04
N PHE A 614 0.34 9.62 -11.20
CA PHE A 614 0.31 8.50 -12.15
C PHE A 614 -0.92 8.57 -13.07
N GLU A 615 -0.70 8.92 -14.33
CA GLU A 615 -1.75 9.22 -15.32
C GLU A 615 -1.24 8.82 -16.71
N ASP A 616 -2.09 8.21 -17.54
CA ASP A 616 -1.85 7.88 -18.95
C ASP A 616 -0.47 7.26 -19.29
N GLY A 617 -0.05 6.28 -18.49
CA GLY A 617 1.23 5.58 -18.65
C GLY A 617 2.46 6.36 -18.14
N ILE A 618 2.27 7.57 -17.62
CA ILE A 618 3.32 8.50 -17.22
C ILE A 618 3.39 8.62 -15.69
N ALA A 619 4.61 8.62 -15.16
CA ALA A 619 4.92 9.09 -13.81
C ALA A 619 5.37 10.55 -13.87
N SER A 620 4.55 11.47 -13.37
CA SER A 620 4.89 12.89 -13.30
C SER A 620 5.34 13.26 -11.90
N VAL A 621 6.46 13.97 -11.78
CA VAL A 621 7.03 14.43 -10.51
C VAL A 621 7.08 15.95 -10.51
N THR A 622 6.35 16.58 -9.60
CA THR A 622 6.19 18.03 -9.48
C THR A 622 6.87 18.57 -8.23
N PHE A 623 7.70 19.59 -8.41
CA PHE A 623 8.41 20.31 -7.34
C PHE A 623 7.82 21.72 -7.19
N SER A 624 7.19 22.00 -6.05
CA SER A 624 6.53 23.29 -5.75
C SER A 624 7.37 24.14 -4.81
N PHE A 625 7.92 25.26 -5.32
CA PHE A 625 8.80 26.15 -4.56
C PHE A 625 8.18 27.53 -4.33
N ARG A 626 7.95 27.87 -3.07
CA ARG A 626 7.64 29.23 -2.61
C ARG A 626 8.76 30.21 -2.97
N ARG A 627 10.02 29.76 -2.92
CA ARG A 627 11.21 30.46 -3.42
C ARG A 627 12.25 29.47 -3.95
N PHE A 628 12.89 29.80 -5.07
CA PHE A 628 14.05 29.08 -5.60
C PHE A 628 15.13 30.08 -6.02
N GLN A 629 16.40 29.77 -5.78
CA GLN A 629 17.53 30.64 -6.13
C GLN A 629 18.80 29.81 -6.39
N ILE A 630 19.51 30.10 -7.48
CA ILE A 630 20.81 29.50 -7.81
C ILE A 630 21.90 30.55 -7.55
N GLY A 631 22.86 30.23 -6.68
CA GLY A 631 23.94 31.10 -6.23
C GLY A 631 23.46 32.50 -5.82
N ASN A 632 24.24 33.51 -6.20
CA ASN A 632 23.91 34.93 -6.01
C ASN A 632 22.94 35.47 -7.08
N GLY A 633 22.24 34.59 -7.82
CA GLY A 633 21.25 34.97 -8.83
C GLY A 633 19.95 35.52 -8.22
N ARG A 634 19.08 36.06 -9.09
CA ARG A 634 17.74 36.53 -8.70
C ARG A 634 16.91 35.34 -8.17
N PRO A 635 16.20 35.48 -7.04
CA PRO A 635 15.25 34.48 -6.60
C PRO A 635 13.98 34.49 -7.44
N TRP A 636 13.57 33.31 -7.90
CA TRP A 636 12.21 33.05 -8.39
C TRP A 636 11.29 32.74 -7.21
N LYS A 637 9.98 32.95 -7.37
CA LYS A 637 8.94 32.76 -6.34
C LYS A 637 7.77 31.99 -6.94
N LYS A 638 7.10 31.17 -6.13
CA LYS A 638 5.92 30.38 -6.53
C LYS A 638 6.10 29.66 -7.88
N ILE A 639 7.21 28.96 -8.04
CA ILE A 639 7.45 28.16 -9.25
C ILE A 639 7.06 26.71 -9.01
N LYS A 640 6.47 26.09 -10.03
CA LYS A 640 6.28 24.64 -10.12
C LYS A 640 7.14 24.12 -11.25
N VAL A 641 7.87 23.03 -10.98
CA VAL A 641 8.69 22.34 -11.97
C VAL A 641 8.24 20.89 -12.05
N THR A 642 7.67 20.49 -13.17
CA THR A 642 7.11 19.15 -13.39
C THR A 642 7.99 18.38 -14.38
N THR A 643 8.25 17.10 -14.11
CA THR A 643 9.04 16.24 -15.00
C THR A 643 8.40 14.87 -15.12
N SER A 644 8.22 14.44 -16.37
CA SER A 644 7.46 13.23 -16.72
C SER A 644 8.39 12.11 -17.18
N PHE A 645 8.16 10.92 -16.64
CA PHE A 645 8.90 9.70 -16.91
C PHE A 645 7.96 8.62 -17.46
N VAL A 646 8.38 7.93 -18.52
CA VAL A 646 7.71 6.73 -19.00
C VAL A 646 8.46 5.49 -18.48
N PRO A 647 7.77 4.57 -17.78
CA PRO A 647 8.36 3.33 -17.32
C PRO A 647 8.53 2.33 -18.48
N LYS A 648 9.70 1.71 -18.50
CA LYS A 648 10.09 0.59 -19.35
C LYS A 648 10.65 -0.52 -18.45
N TYR A 649 10.86 -1.72 -18.98
CA TYR A 649 11.40 -2.81 -18.20
C TYR A 649 12.22 -3.81 -19.00
N ILE A 650 13.14 -4.50 -18.31
CA ILE A 650 13.94 -5.61 -18.84
C ILE A 650 14.00 -6.69 -17.75
N GLY A 651 13.37 -7.84 -17.99
CA GLY A 651 13.21 -8.89 -16.98
C GLY A 651 12.38 -8.36 -15.79
N THR A 652 12.97 -8.35 -14.59
CA THR A 652 12.38 -7.80 -13.35
C THR A 652 12.86 -6.39 -13.00
N ARG A 653 13.67 -5.76 -13.85
CA ARG A 653 14.20 -4.41 -13.65
C ARG A 653 13.32 -3.38 -14.35
N VAL A 654 12.88 -2.35 -13.62
CA VAL A 654 12.14 -1.20 -14.15
C VAL A 654 13.11 -0.06 -14.43
N VAL A 655 12.82 0.70 -15.48
CA VAL A 655 13.62 1.79 -16.03
C VAL A 655 12.71 2.97 -16.33
N LEU A 656 12.81 4.05 -15.57
CA LEU A 656 12.06 5.29 -15.78
C LEU A 656 12.84 6.20 -16.72
N ASP A 657 12.42 6.28 -17.99
CA ASP A 657 13.00 7.20 -18.97
C ASP A 657 12.31 8.57 -18.89
N ARG A 658 13.06 9.65 -18.64
CA ARG A 658 12.53 11.01 -18.77
C ARG A 658 12.22 11.32 -20.24
N VAL A 659 10.95 11.60 -20.53
CA VAL A 659 10.48 11.92 -21.89
C VAL A 659 10.70 13.39 -22.22
N ASN A 660 10.10 14.28 -21.43
CA ASN A 660 10.09 15.72 -21.71
C ASN A 660 11.22 16.48 -21.00
N LEU A 661 11.57 17.64 -21.55
CA LEU A 661 12.24 18.69 -20.78
C LEU A 661 11.28 19.19 -19.71
N SER A 662 11.77 19.38 -18.47
CA SER A 662 10.94 19.77 -17.34
C SER A 662 10.05 20.98 -17.66
N GLU A 663 8.76 20.85 -17.42
CA GLU A 663 7.82 21.95 -17.52
C GLU A 663 8.02 22.89 -16.33
N VAL A 664 7.88 24.19 -16.57
CA VAL A 664 8.17 25.24 -15.58
C VAL A 664 7.04 26.25 -15.64
N VAL A 665 6.24 26.30 -14.58
CA VAL A 665 5.07 27.16 -14.43
C VAL A 665 5.28 28.08 -13.21
N SER A 666 4.64 29.25 -13.20
CA SER A 666 4.72 30.20 -12.08
C SER A 666 3.35 30.71 -11.70
N GLU A 667 3.00 30.64 -10.42
CA GLU A 667 1.70 31.06 -9.92
C GLU A 667 1.69 32.57 -9.57
N GLY A 668 1.25 33.39 -10.53
CA GLY A 668 0.91 34.80 -10.30
C GLY A 668 1.82 35.84 -10.96
N SER A 669 2.79 35.43 -11.78
CA SER A 669 3.49 36.32 -12.72
C SER A 669 4.22 35.51 -13.78
N ASP A 670 4.19 35.97 -15.03
CA ASP A 670 4.88 35.31 -16.14
C ASP A 670 6.39 35.25 -15.92
N LEU A 671 6.93 34.03 -15.90
CA LEU A 671 8.37 33.82 -16.00
C LEU A 671 8.83 34.25 -17.38
N ARG A 672 9.78 35.18 -17.45
CA ARG A 672 10.41 35.57 -18.72
C ARG A 672 11.02 34.34 -19.36
N LEU A 673 11.04 34.27 -20.69
CA LEU A 673 11.58 33.11 -21.43
C LEU A 673 13.01 32.74 -20.97
N ALA A 674 13.85 33.73 -20.67
CA ALA A 674 15.19 33.52 -20.11
C ALA A 674 15.20 32.89 -18.70
N ASP A 675 14.25 33.27 -17.83
CA ASP A 675 14.07 32.66 -16.50
C ASP A 675 13.62 31.20 -16.65
N GLN A 676 12.67 30.91 -17.56
CA GLN A 676 12.23 29.53 -17.86
C GLN A 676 13.39 28.67 -18.39
N ILE A 677 14.18 29.20 -19.33
CA ILE A 677 15.35 28.51 -19.89
C ILE A 677 16.41 28.24 -18.80
N ALA A 678 16.65 29.18 -17.87
CA ALA A 678 17.57 28.97 -16.77
C ALA A 678 17.11 27.87 -15.80
N ILE A 679 15.82 27.87 -15.43
CA ILE A 679 15.24 26.83 -14.55
C ILE A 679 15.24 25.47 -15.26
N ARG A 680 14.81 25.39 -16.53
CA ARG A 680 14.88 24.16 -17.33
C ARG A 680 16.31 23.65 -17.50
N GLY A 681 17.27 24.56 -17.72
CA GLY A 681 18.69 24.23 -17.81
C GLY A 681 19.23 23.61 -16.52
N ALA A 682 18.88 24.19 -15.37
CA ALA A 682 19.19 23.61 -14.07
C ALA A 682 18.51 22.22 -13.92
N PHE A 683 17.19 22.13 -14.05
CA PHE A 683 16.47 20.86 -13.84
C PHE A 683 16.85 19.74 -14.83
N LYS A 684 17.38 20.07 -16.01
CA LYS A 684 17.98 19.10 -16.96
C LYS A 684 19.29 18.48 -16.46
N VAL A 685 20.12 19.23 -15.74
CA VAL A 685 21.39 18.76 -15.13
C VAL A 685 21.16 18.17 -13.74
N ILE A 686 20.09 18.58 -13.07
CA ILE A 686 19.63 18.02 -11.79
C ILE A 686 18.96 16.67 -12.02
N LEU A 687 17.79 16.60 -12.65
CA LEU A 687 17.14 15.30 -12.85
C LEU A 687 17.92 14.52 -13.91
N ASP A 688 18.35 13.30 -13.56
CA ASP A 688 19.02 12.40 -14.51
C ASP A 688 18.06 12.03 -15.65
N ARG A 689 18.62 11.53 -16.76
CA ARG A 689 17.81 11.09 -17.91
C ARG A 689 17.00 9.83 -17.61
N GLN A 690 17.50 8.98 -16.73
CA GLN A 690 17.01 7.62 -16.53
C GLN A 690 17.26 7.17 -15.10
N TYR A 691 16.26 6.57 -14.45
CA TYR A 691 16.42 5.87 -13.18
C TYR A 691 16.09 4.39 -13.36
N ALA A 692 16.87 3.47 -12.80
CA ALA A 692 16.71 2.04 -13.06
C ALA A 692 16.86 1.19 -11.79
N PHE A 693 15.79 0.54 -11.37
CA PHE A 693 15.66 -0.16 -10.10
C PHE A 693 15.05 -1.55 -10.25
N ASP A 694 15.21 -2.38 -9.23
CA ASP A 694 14.89 -3.79 -9.23
C ASP A 694 13.68 -4.08 -8.33
N LEU A 695 12.60 -4.68 -8.88
CA LEU A 695 11.35 -4.90 -8.13
C LEU A 695 11.45 -5.98 -7.05
N LEU A 696 12.32 -6.96 -7.26
CA LEU A 696 12.58 -8.03 -6.29
C LEU A 696 13.90 -7.76 -5.56
N PRO A 697 13.88 -7.59 -4.23
CA PRO A 697 15.09 -7.48 -3.42
C PRO A 697 16.07 -8.63 -3.68
N ALA A 698 17.37 -8.38 -3.56
CA ALA A 698 18.42 -9.38 -3.81
C ALA A 698 18.17 -10.68 -3.02
N ALA A 699 17.87 -10.59 -1.73
CA ALA A 699 17.57 -11.72 -0.85
C ALA A 699 16.30 -12.52 -1.24
N VAL A 700 15.41 -11.99 -2.08
CA VAL A 700 14.28 -12.74 -2.67
C VAL A 700 14.74 -13.42 -3.96
N ARG A 701 15.47 -12.70 -4.81
CA ARG A 701 16.02 -13.20 -6.09
C ARG A 701 16.98 -14.37 -5.89
N GLU A 702 17.84 -14.30 -4.89
CA GLU A 702 18.77 -15.37 -4.49
C GLU A 702 18.06 -16.61 -3.94
N LYS A 703 16.88 -16.43 -3.34
CA LYS A 703 16.05 -17.51 -2.78
C LYS A 703 15.08 -18.15 -3.78
N VAL A 704 14.95 -17.61 -4.99
CA VAL A 704 14.15 -18.20 -6.08
C VAL A 704 15.04 -18.50 -7.31
N PRO A 705 16.12 -19.31 -7.16
CA PRO A 705 16.99 -19.65 -8.27
C PRO A 705 16.27 -20.56 -9.27
N GLY A 706 16.38 -20.24 -10.56
CA GLY A 706 15.85 -21.06 -11.66
C GLY A 706 14.51 -20.59 -12.23
N LEU A 707 13.75 -19.72 -11.55
CA LEU A 707 12.70 -18.96 -12.24
C LEU A 707 13.32 -17.74 -12.94
N ALA A 708 13.32 -17.78 -14.27
CA ALA A 708 13.40 -16.59 -15.09
C ALA A 708 12.08 -15.81 -14.91
N LEU A 709 11.96 -15.00 -13.85
CA LEU A 709 10.83 -14.09 -13.69
C LEU A 709 10.99 -12.89 -14.63
N GLY A 710 9.86 -12.38 -15.13
CA GLY A 710 9.81 -11.12 -15.86
C GLY A 710 8.53 -10.35 -15.57
N ILE A 711 8.57 -9.04 -15.79
CA ILE A 711 7.40 -8.18 -15.74
C ILE A 711 6.53 -8.51 -16.96
N GLY A 712 5.38 -9.13 -16.72
CA GLY A 712 4.38 -9.42 -17.76
C GLY A 712 3.41 -8.26 -18.00
N ARG A 713 3.30 -7.34 -17.04
CA ARG A 713 2.52 -6.11 -17.17
C ARG A 713 3.06 -5.02 -16.25
N LEU A 714 3.04 -3.80 -16.75
CA LEU A 714 3.24 -2.58 -15.98
C LEU A 714 2.21 -1.55 -16.49
N SER A 715 1.46 -0.92 -15.58
CA SER A 715 0.44 0.07 -15.92
C SER A 715 0.43 1.23 -14.94
N LEU A 716 0.40 2.46 -15.45
CA LEU A 716 0.20 3.70 -14.70
C LEU A 716 -1.10 4.33 -15.21
N ALA A 717 -2.14 4.38 -14.38
CA ALA A 717 -3.45 4.94 -14.72
C ALA A 717 -4.26 5.20 -13.45
N GLU A 718 -5.16 6.20 -13.47
CA GLU A 718 -6.11 6.46 -12.37
C GLU A 718 -5.42 6.61 -11.00
N GLY A 719 -4.24 7.25 -10.97
CA GLY A 719 -3.44 7.42 -9.77
C GLY A 719 -2.73 6.16 -9.26
N TRP A 720 -2.84 5.02 -9.96
CA TRP A 720 -2.22 3.75 -9.58
C TRP A 720 -1.04 3.37 -10.48
N CYS A 721 0.05 2.89 -9.88
CA CYS A 721 1.06 2.07 -10.52
C CYS A 721 0.80 0.59 -10.17
N GLY A 722 0.57 -0.25 -11.18
CA GLY A 722 0.42 -1.69 -11.05
C GLY A 722 1.51 -2.44 -11.82
N VAL A 723 2.08 -3.48 -11.21
CA VAL A 723 3.05 -4.37 -11.85
C VAL A 723 2.71 -5.84 -11.57
N ALA A 724 2.74 -6.66 -12.61
CA ALA A 724 2.54 -8.10 -12.54
C ALA A 724 3.78 -8.84 -13.05
N LEU A 725 4.26 -9.83 -12.28
CA LEU A 725 5.31 -10.75 -12.67
C LEU A 725 4.71 -12.09 -13.12
N ASP A 726 5.29 -12.68 -14.16
CA ASP A 726 5.06 -14.06 -14.59
C ASP A 726 6.39 -14.71 -15.02
N ASN A 727 6.36 -15.98 -15.37
CA ASN A 727 7.48 -16.71 -15.94
C ASN A 727 7.84 -16.14 -17.32
N ALA A 728 9.11 -15.79 -17.54
CA ALA A 728 9.62 -15.21 -18.78
C ALA A 728 9.40 -16.10 -20.02
N SER A 729 9.24 -17.41 -19.85
CA SER A 729 8.81 -18.31 -20.95
C SER A 729 7.47 -17.92 -21.57
N ASN A 730 6.58 -17.30 -20.79
CA ASN A 730 5.24 -16.90 -21.19
C ASN A 730 5.23 -15.52 -21.86
N LEU A 731 6.29 -14.72 -21.67
CA LEU A 731 6.38 -13.32 -22.12
C LEU A 731 6.78 -13.17 -23.60
N ASN A 732 6.83 -14.27 -24.35
CA ASN A 732 7.14 -14.30 -25.78
C ASN A 732 5.95 -13.91 -26.70
N GLN A 733 4.86 -13.37 -26.14
CA GLN A 733 3.89 -12.60 -26.92
C GLN A 733 4.09 -11.11 -26.64
N PRO A 734 4.47 -10.30 -27.65
CA PRO A 734 4.55 -8.85 -27.45
C PRO A 734 3.13 -8.30 -27.31
N VAL A 735 2.73 -8.00 -26.07
CA VAL A 735 1.62 -7.10 -25.81
C VAL A 735 1.94 -5.79 -26.53
N PRO A 736 1.05 -5.26 -27.39
CA PRO A 736 1.33 -4.01 -28.08
C PRO A 736 1.51 -2.91 -27.05
N ILE A 737 2.69 -2.29 -27.07
CA ILE A 737 2.88 -1.01 -26.39
C ILE A 737 2.02 -0.01 -27.16
N VAL A 738 0.84 0.29 -26.63
CA VAL A 738 0.13 1.51 -26.98
C VAL A 738 1.02 2.65 -26.48
N ALA A 739 1.87 3.15 -27.38
CA ALA A 739 2.46 4.45 -27.16
C ALA A 739 1.30 5.44 -27.09
N PRO A 740 1.30 6.41 -26.15
CA PRO A 740 0.44 7.56 -26.30
C PRO A 740 0.75 8.17 -27.68
N GLU A 741 -0.29 8.56 -28.43
CA GLU A 741 -0.09 9.25 -29.70
C GLU A 741 0.86 10.44 -29.48
N GLU A 742 1.73 10.72 -30.46
CA GLU A 742 2.54 11.93 -30.37
C GLU A 742 1.60 13.13 -30.33
N VAL A 743 1.44 13.72 -29.14
CA VAL A 743 0.74 15.00 -28.95
C VAL A 743 1.62 16.09 -29.56
N VAL A 744 1.59 16.14 -30.90
CA VAL A 744 2.17 17.20 -31.71
C VAL A 744 1.54 18.50 -31.21
N PRO A 745 2.31 19.45 -30.65
CA PRO A 745 1.73 20.68 -30.12
C PRO A 745 1.03 21.44 -31.25
N GLY A 746 -0.31 21.50 -31.18
CA GLY A 746 -1.15 22.04 -32.25
C GLY A 746 -0.68 23.43 -32.67
N SER A 747 -0.43 23.61 -33.97
CA SER A 747 0.11 24.86 -34.49
C SER A 747 -0.90 25.99 -34.35
N TRP A 748 -0.53 27.01 -33.56
CA TRP A 748 -1.28 28.26 -33.42
C TRP A 748 -1.14 29.13 -34.70
N SER A 749 -1.69 28.66 -35.81
CA SER A 749 -1.63 29.28 -37.14
C SER A 749 -3.00 29.54 -37.78
N ASP A 750 -4.04 28.78 -37.42
CA ASP A 750 -5.25 28.64 -38.24
C ASP A 750 -6.44 29.49 -37.75
N GLN A 751 -6.17 30.53 -36.94
CA GLN A 751 -7.18 31.53 -36.51
C GLN A 751 -6.79 32.97 -36.86
N LEU A 752 -6.44 33.23 -38.13
CA LEU A 752 -6.37 34.58 -38.68
C LEU A 752 -6.97 34.68 -40.09
N GLY A 753 -8.08 35.42 -40.20
CA GLY A 753 -8.39 36.20 -41.40
C GLY A 753 -9.22 35.54 -42.51
N SER A 754 -10.52 35.35 -42.28
CA SER A 754 -11.50 35.26 -43.37
C SER A 754 -11.74 36.66 -43.99
N PHE A 755 -10.84 37.11 -44.87
CA PHE A 755 -11.01 38.34 -45.66
C PHE A 755 -10.70 38.07 -47.14
N GLN A 756 -11.72 38.20 -47.99
CA GLN A 756 -11.57 38.03 -49.44
C GLN A 756 -10.96 39.28 -50.09
N PRO A 757 -10.15 39.08 -51.13
CA PRO A 757 -10.10 39.98 -52.27
C PRO A 757 -10.49 39.26 -53.58
N GLU A 758 -10.96 40.04 -54.55
CA GLU A 758 -11.42 39.54 -55.86
C GLU A 758 -10.28 39.12 -56.80
N ALA A 759 -10.63 38.37 -57.85
CA ALA A 759 -9.67 37.79 -58.78
C ALA A 759 -9.15 38.77 -59.84
N SER A 760 -7.84 38.77 -60.09
CA SER A 760 -7.32 39.11 -61.43
C SER A 760 -5.92 38.52 -61.74
N ARG A 761 -5.91 37.68 -62.78
CA ARG A 761 -4.92 37.56 -63.88
C ARG A 761 -3.40 37.79 -63.64
N VAL A 762 -2.65 36.78 -64.15
CA VAL A 762 -1.50 36.87 -65.09
C VAL A 762 -0.07 36.74 -64.56
N GLU A 763 0.66 35.86 -65.26
CA GLU A 763 2.11 35.67 -65.45
C GLU A 763 3.07 35.18 -64.34
N THR A 764 3.94 34.27 -64.80
CA THR A 764 5.25 33.87 -64.26
C THR A 764 6.33 34.60 -65.11
N PRO A 765 7.67 34.57 -64.87
CA PRO A 765 8.43 33.53 -64.16
C PRO A 765 9.76 33.94 -63.44
N ARG A 766 10.44 32.93 -62.85
CA ARG A 766 11.88 32.93 -62.43
C ARG A 766 12.19 33.93 -61.28
N THR A 767 13.31 33.88 -60.55
CA THR A 767 14.62 33.19 -60.75
C THR A 767 15.19 32.74 -59.39
N ALA A 768 16.06 31.73 -59.37
CA ALA A 768 16.73 31.26 -58.15
C ALA A 768 17.95 32.10 -57.73
N ARG A 769 18.25 32.14 -56.41
CA ARG A 769 19.64 32.19 -55.90
C ARG A 769 19.77 31.70 -54.45
N ARG A 770 20.94 31.12 -54.15
CA ARG A 770 21.40 30.75 -52.80
C ARG A 770 21.76 32.02 -52.00
N LEU A 771 21.68 31.97 -50.67
CA LEU A 771 22.91 31.94 -49.83
C LEU A 771 22.63 31.66 -48.34
N LYS A 772 23.71 31.24 -47.67
CA LYS A 772 23.86 30.90 -46.25
C LYS A 772 23.48 32.07 -45.33
N TYR A 773 22.94 31.77 -44.14
CA TYR A 773 23.79 31.60 -42.95
C TYR A 773 23.23 30.51 -42.02
#